data_AF-A0A366LNV9-F1
#
_entry.id   AF-A0A366LNV9-F1
#
_cell.length_a   1.000
_cell.length_b   1.000
_cell.length_c   1.000
_cell.angle_alpha   90.00
_cell.angle_beta   90.00
_cell.angle_gamma   90.00
#
_symmetry.space_group_name_H-M   'P 1'
#
loop_
_entity.id
_entity.type
_entity.pdbx_description
1 polymer ?
#
loop_
_entity_poly.entity_id
_entity_poly.type
_entity_poly.pdbx_seq_one_letter_code
_entity_poly.pdbx_strand_id
1 'polypeptide(L)'
;MKAGPERGTPVSVEFAEWLRGRDDEELRVLVAARPELVTPVPAHVEGLAARATTPSATGRALDRLDRFTLAVLETLVLVPDSAQLRGVLARGLHESAADDLGAALDDTLRRLRDLALVYGPDDAPLPAPGVTEALSPPAGLGPPAADVFRHHSPERLAEIVHDIGAGHGDGEVPALLGDPAVVERLVTEVSPQARAALDKMAWGPAAGRLANARRAVRTGSAQSPIEELLARGLLGATGDETVTLPREVALHLRDGRLHRDLLTSAPPLRGPERDTALTDRTAAGQAFTFVRAVEELCERWSFDPPGVLRTGGLAVRDLKRAAQTLDLPEWSAALVAEVAYAAGLIVASGGVDGEWLPSPAYDAWRVKPGEERWTVVAGSWLATDRAPGLAGERDDRDRLMNALTPELRRGAAREVRAATLAMLAAAGPGVAPDPASVRDRLAWEQPRRRGPYRDRLVDLTLREAEQIGVTGLGVPAGHGRALASGDPAEAAKLLGPLLPEPIDHVLLQADLTAVAPGPLTGDLRRWLTLAADVESTGGATVYRFSEGSVRRALDAGQSGEELLAMLARHSATPVPQPLTYLVADVARRHGRIRVGTAGAYIRCDDPAVLDQVLTDRRAAPLRLRRLAPTVIASRSSRAVLVDGLRAMGYAPVAESLDGDVIVSQLDARRAEGAPPARPVTLVNGLDRDVITAAVRAIRAGDAAHQARRPPVESPGGQVPRSPATATINALQQAIRQGGRVWIGYLDNQGQATSRILEPARMEGGYLTAYDETRAAVHRFALHRITGVSEVSDGG
;
A
#
# COMPACT_ATOMS: atom_id res chain seq x y z
N MET A 1 -55.34 -35.57 -11.82
CA MET A 1 -53.97 -35.57 -11.25
C MET A 1 -53.52 -34.13 -11.03
N LYS A 2 -52.69 -33.86 -10.02
CA LYS A 2 -51.93 -32.59 -9.94
C LYS A 2 -50.61 -32.75 -10.71
N ALA A 3 -50.16 -31.69 -11.38
CA ALA A 3 -48.77 -31.64 -11.86
C ALA A 3 -47.81 -31.55 -10.66
N GLY A 4 -46.61 -32.11 -10.79
CA GLY A 4 -45.53 -31.89 -9.84
C GLY A 4 -44.87 -30.53 -10.06
N PRO A 5 -44.13 -29.98 -9.08
CA PRO A 5 -43.40 -28.74 -9.26
C PRO A 5 -42.30 -28.90 -10.32
N GLU A 6 -42.14 -27.88 -11.15
CA GLU A 6 -41.01 -27.79 -12.07
C GLU A 6 -39.70 -27.60 -11.28
N ARG A 7 -38.58 -28.04 -11.87
CA ARG A 7 -37.27 -27.94 -11.21
C ARG A 7 -36.78 -26.50 -11.35
N GLY A 8 -36.78 -25.76 -10.24
CA GLY A 8 -36.36 -24.37 -10.22
C GLY A 8 -34.97 -24.15 -10.84
N THR A 9 -34.85 -23.05 -11.58
CA THR A 9 -33.60 -22.58 -12.19
C THR A 9 -32.52 -22.41 -11.11
N PRO A 10 -31.23 -22.70 -11.37
CA PRO A 10 -30.19 -22.43 -10.40
C PRO A 10 -30.06 -20.93 -10.12
N VAL A 11 -29.95 -20.55 -8.85
CA VAL A 11 -29.78 -19.16 -8.37
C VAL A 11 -28.66 -18.40 -9.11
N SER A 12 -27.60 -19.11 -9.53
CA SER A 12 -26.50 -18.56 -10.33
C SER A 12 -26.86 -18.21 -11.77
N VAL A 13 -27.85 -18.88 -12.36
CA VAL A 13 -28.39 -18.60 -13.70
C VAL A 13 -29.36 -17.41 -13.63
N GLU A 14 -30.27 -17.39 -12.64
CA GLU A 14 -31.18 -16.25 -12.41
C GLU A 14 -30.42 -14.93 -12.23
N PHE A 15 -29.31 -14.95 -11.47
CA PHE A 15 -28.45 -13.78 -11.29
C PHE A 15 -27.76 -13.34 -12.60
N ALA A 16 -27.38 -14.27 -13.47
CA ALA A 16 -26.80 -13.95 -14.78
C ALA A 16 -27.85 -13.40 -15.76
N GLU A 17 -29.08 -13.91 -15.72
CA GLU A 17 -30.22 -13.39 -16.49
C GLU A 17 -30.64 -11.99 -16.01
N TRP A 18 -30.66 -11.75 -14.70
CA TRP A 18 -30.88 -10.42 -14.13
C TRP A 18 -29.80 -9.42 -14.55
N LEU A 19 -28.51 -9.79 -14.51
CA LEU A 19 -27.41 -8.96 -15.02
C LEU A 19 -27.49 -8.71 -16.53
N ARG A 20 -28.11 -9.63 -17.29
CA ARG A 20 -28.32 -9.51 -18.74
C ARG A 20 -29.49 -8.58 -19.06
N GLY A 21 -30.54 -8.58 -18.22
CA GLY A 21 -31.71 -7.71 -18.32
C GLY A 21 -31.48 -6.26 -17.90
N ARG A 22 -30.39 -5.96 -17.17
CA ARG A 22 -29.90 -4.59 -16.93
C ARG A 22 -29.65 -3.83 -18.23
N ASP A 23 -29.74 -2.50 -18.20
CA ASP A 23 -29.38 -1.62 -19.31
C ASP A 23 -27.87 -1.32 -19.37
N ASP A 24 -27.45 -0.57 -20.39
CA ASP A 24 -26.04 -0.25 -20.63
C ASP A 24 -25.44 0.77 -19.66
N GLU A 25 -26.25 1.68 -19.10
CA GLU A 25 -25.80 2.65 -18.09
C GLU A 25 -25.68 2.00 -16.71
N GLU A 26 -26.63 1.14 -16.34
CA GLU A 26 -26.54 0.32 -15.12
C GLU A 26 -25.27 -0.55 -15.12
N LEU A 27 -24.91 -1.14 -16.28
CA LEU A 27 -23.64 -1.85 -16.43
C LEU A 27 -22.42 -0.92 -16.37
N ARG A 28 -22.50 0.34 -16.83
CA ARG A 28 -21.42 1.33 -16.63
C ARG A 28 -21.25 1.68 -15.15
N VAL A 29 -22.35 1.86 -14.41
CA VAL A 29 -22.34 2.12 -12.95
C VAL A 29 -21.70 0.94 -12.21
N LEU A 30 -22.12 -0.30 -12.50
CA LEU A 30 -21.52 -1.51 -11.92
C LEU A 30 -20.02 -1.60 -12.19
N VAL A 31 -19.58 -1.34 -13.43
CA VAL A 31 -18.16 -1.40 -13.81
C VAL A 31 -17.35 -0.24 -13.22
N ALA A 32 -17.93 0.96 -13.06
CA ALA A 32 -17.30 2.08 -12.38
C ALA A 32 -17.11 1.82 -10.88
N ALA A 33 -18.11 1.21 -10.23
CA ALA A 33 -18.08 0.89 -8.80
C ALA A 33 -17.28 -0.39 -8.48
N ARG A 34 -17.10 -1.29 -9.46
CA ARG A 34 -16.36 -2.56 -9.36
C ARG A 34 -15.40 -2.78 -10.56
N PRO A 35 -14.38 -1.91 -10.74
CA PRO A 35 -13.45 -1.97 -11.87
C PRO A 35 -12.61 -3.26 -11.94
N GLU A 36 -12.48 -3.98 -10.81
CA GLU A 36 -11.88 -5.30 -10.76
C GLU A 36 -12.61 -6.36 -11.62
N LEU A 37 -13.88 -6.15 -11.97
CA LEU A 37 -14.67 -7.09 -12.76
C LEU A 37 -14.28 -7.10 -14.25
N VAL A 38 -13.71 -6.00 -14.76
CA VAL A 38 -13.34 -5.81 -16.18
C VAL A 38 -11.84 -5.81 -16.44
N THR A 39 -11.04 -6.30 -15.50
CA THR A 39 -9.58 -6.32 -15.61
C THR A 39 -9.06 -7.78 -15.62
N PRO A 40 -8.85 -8.42 -16.80
CA PRO A 40 -9.18 -7.99 -18.17
C PRO A 40 -10.67 -8.19 -18.49
N VAL A 41 -11.22 -7.54 -19.51
CA VAL A 41 -12.68 -7.53 -19.81
C VAL A 41 -13.24 -8.97 -20.00
N PRO A 42 -14.39 -9.33 -19.39
CA PRO A 42 -15.02 -10.63 -19.61
C PRO A 42 -15.70 -10.72 -20.99
N ALA A 43 -15.84 -11.93 -21.52
CA ALA A 43 -16.27 -12.15 -22.90
C ALA A 43 -17.79 -12.15 -23.13
N HIS A 44 -18.61 -12.21 -22.08
CA HIS A 44 -20.09 -12.20 -22.10
C HIS A 44 -20.62 -11.98 -20.67
N VAL A 45 -21.94 -11.79 -20.49
CA VAL A 45 -22.53 -11.39 -19.19
C VAL A 45 -22.39 -12.47 -18.12
N GLU A 46 -22.50 -13.76 -18.46
CA GLU A 46 -22.20 -14.85 -17.51
C GLU A 46 -20.74 -14.82 -17.04
N GLY A 47 -19.81 -14.41 -17.90
CA GLY A 47 -18.41 -14.19 -17.53
C GLY A 47 -18.20 -12.99 -16.60
N LEU A 48 -19.11 -12.01 -16.62
CA LEU A 48 -19.17 -10.92 -15.64
C LEU A 48 -19.81 -11.41 -14.33
N ALA A 49 -20.93 -12.11 -14.39
CA ALA A 49 -21.66 -12.67 -13.26
C ALA A 49 -20.80 -13.63 -12.43
N ALA A 50 -20.17 -14.61 -13.08
CA ALA A 50 -19.30 -15.60 -12.45
C ALA A 50 -18.02 -14.99 -11.82
N ARG A 51 -17.65 -13.76 -12.18
CA ARG A 51 -16.60 -12.99 -11.51
C ARG A 51 -17.15 -12.20 -10.33
N ALA A 52 -18.30 -11.55 -10.50
CA ALA A 52 -18.95 -10.73 -9.48
C ALA A 52 -19.25 -11.50 -8.19
N THR A 53 -19.52 -12.80 -8.30
CA THR A 53 -19.81 -13.74 -7.20
C THR A 53 -18.57 -14.42 -6.60
N THR A 54 -17.36 -14.20 -7.15
CA THR A 54 -16.14 -14.80 -6.56
C THR A 54 -15.86 -14.22 -5.17
N PRO A 55 -15.40 -15.02 -4.18
CA PRO A 55 -15.15 -14.53 -2.82
C PRO A 55 -14.25 -13.28 -2.77
N SER A 56 -13.24 -13.20 -3.64
CA SER A 56 -12.33 -12.05 -3.75
C SER A 56 -12.94 -10.81 -4.41
N ALA A 57 -14.00 -10.95 -5.21
CA ALA A 57 -14.74 -9.82 -5.78
C ALA A 57 -15.89 -9.38 -4.86
N THR A 58 -16.59 -10.33 -4.23
CA THR A 58 -17.62 -10.06 -3.22
C THR A 58 -16.99 -9.37 -2.00
N GLY A 59 -15.89 -9.92 -1.46
CA GLY A 59 -15.16 -9.34 -0.33
C GLY A 59 -14.72 -7.88 -0.57
N ARG A 60 -14.14 -7.59 -1.75
CA ARG A 60 -13.74 -6.22 -2.12
C ARG A 60 -14.92 -5.25 -2.30
N ALA A 61 -16.09 -5.73 -2.68
CA ALA A 61 -17.30 -4.91 -2.73
C ALA A 61 -17.87 -4.67 -1.32
N LEU A 62 -17.90 -5.71 -0.48
CA LEU A 62 -18.25 -5.59 0.94
C LEU A 62 -17.33 -4.62 1.71
N ASP A 63 -16.04 -4.55 1.33
CA ASP A 63 -15.04 -3.62 1.88
C ASP A 63 -15.18 -2.16 1.41
N ARG A 64 -16.18 -1.86 0.56
CA ARG A 64 -16.61 -0.52 0.11
C ARG A 64 -18.00 -0.10 0.63
N LEU A 65 -18.68 -0.96 1.40
CA LEU A 65 -19.96 -0.64 2.01
C LEU A 65 -19.75 0.09 3.34
N ASP A 66 -20.45 1.19 3.56
CA ASP A 66 -20.56 1.81 4.89
C ASP A 66 -21.41 0.98 5.85
N ARG A 67 -21.48 1.41 7.12
CA ARG A 67 -22.11 0.66 8.19
C ARG A 67 -23.61 0.47 7.98
N PHE A 68 -24.30 1.45 7.40
CA PHE A 68 -25.74 1.31 7.11
C PHE A 68 -25.96 0.34 5.94
N THR A 69 -25.23 0.53 4.84
CA THR A 69 -25.31 -0.35 3.66
C THR A 69 -24.95 -1.79 3.99
N LEU A 70 -23.94 -2.02 4.83
CA LEU A 70 -23.59 -3.33 5.35
C LEU A 70 -24.69 -3.88 6.28
N ALA A 71 -25.26 -3.07 7.18
CA ALA A 71 -26.31 -3.50 8.10
C ALA A 71 -27.57 -3.96 7.37
N VAL A 72 -28.00 -3.25 6.32
CA VAL A 72 -29.11 -3.64 5.44
C VAL A 72 -28.84 -5.00 4.79
N LEU A 73 -27.63 -5.22 4.25
CA LEU A 73 -27.27 -6.47 3.60
C LEU A 73 -27.14 -7.65 4.60
N GLU A 74 -26.59 -7.40 5.79
CA GLU A 74 -26.54 -8.38 6.89
C GLU A 74 -27.94 -8.77 7.38
N THR A 75 -28.89 -7.83 7.43
CA THR A 75 -30.29 -8.12 7.75
C THR A 75 -30.99 -8.87 6.63
N LEU A 76 -30.78 -8.52 5.36
CA LEU A 76 -31.40 -9.20 4.22
C LEU A 76 -30.98 -10.68 4.12
N VAL A 77 -29.72 -11.00 4.42
CA VAL A 77 -29.22 -12.38 4.49
C VAL A 77 -29.87 -13.20 5.63
N LEU A 78 -30.38 -12.54 6.67
CA LEU A 78 -31.06 -13.18 7.80
C LEU A 78 -32.59 -13.19 7.65
N VAL A 79 -33.15 -12.23 6.92
CA VAL A 79 -34.58 -11.96 6.78
C VAL A 79 -34.87 -11.51 5.33
N PRO A 80 -35.06 -12.45 4.39
CA PRO A 80 -35.32 -12.16 2.98
C PRO A 80 -36.79 -11.77 2.71
N ASP A 81 -37.28 -10.76 3.43
CA ASP A 81 -38.64 -10.19 3.33
C ASP A 81 -38.56 -8.68 3.58
N SER A 82 -39.03 -7.87 2.64
CA SER A 82 -38.91 -6.41 2.68
C SER A 82 -39.69 -5.72 3.81
N ALA A 83 -40.85 -6.27 4.19
CA ALA A 83 -41.66 -5.71 5.26
C ALA A 83 -41.00 -5.98 6.63
N GLN A 84 -40.47 -7.18 6.81
CA GLN A 84 -39.73 -7.58 8.01
C GLN A 84 -38.37 -6.88 8.09
N LEU A 85 -37.63 -6.74 6.97
CA LEU A 85 -36.35 -6.02 6.86
C LEU A 85 -36.43 -4.63 7.51
N ARG A 86 -37.42 -3.82 7.13
CA ARG A 86 -37.63 -2.48 7.72
C ARG A 86 -37.95 -2.55 9.22
N GLY A 87 -38.82 -3.46 9.64
CA GLY A 87 -39.20 -3.65 11.06
C GLY A 87 -38.09 -4.27 11.94
N VAL A 88 -37.07 -4.88 11.35
CA VAL A 88 -35.87 -5.38 12.04
C VAL A 88 -34.81 -4.28 12.13
N LEU A 89 -34.57 -3.53 11.06
CA LEU A 89 -33.64 -2.39 11.06
C LEU A 89 -34.08 -1.29 12.04
N ALA A 90 -35.38 -0.96 12.06
CA ALA A 90 -35.95 0.05 12.97
C ALA A 90 -35.65 -0.21 14.46
N ARG A 91 -35.59 -1.49 14.88
CA ARG A 91 -35.27 -1.89 16.26
C ARG A 91 -33.79 -1.69 16.64
N GLY A 92 -32.91 -1.46 15.66
CA GLY A 92 -31.48 -1.23 15.87
C GLY A 92 -31.00 0.21 15.62
N LEU A 93 -31.91 1.12 15.23
CA LEU A 93 -31.58 2.52 14.97
C LEU A 93 -31.21 3.29 16.24
N HIS A 94 -30.37 4.31 16.07
CA HIS A 94 -30.23 5.39 17.02
C HIS A 94 -31.48 6.29 16.99
N GLU A 95 -31.89 6.86 18.13
CA GLU A 95 -33.15 7.64 18.25
C GLU A 95 -33.23 8.78 17.22
N SER A 96 -32.11 9.45 16.95
CA SER A 96 -32.02 10.56 15.99
C SER A 96 -32.03 10.15 14.50
N ALA A 97 -32.27 8.88 14.18
CA ALA A 97 -32.24 8.34 12.81
C ALA A 97 -33.58 7.69 12.39
N ALA A 98 -34.62 7.76 13.22
CA ALA A 98 -35.90 7.07 13.01
C ALA A 98 -36.69 7.57 11.78
N ASP A 99 -36.77 8.89 11.59
CA ASP A 99 -37.67 9.52 10.61
C ASP A 99 -37.27 9.27 9.14
N ASP A 100 -35.97 9.05 8.88
CA ASP A 100 -35.38 8.95 7.54
C ASP A 100 -35.22 7.50 7.03
N LEU A 101 -35.55 6.49 7.85
CA LEU A 101 -35.31 5.07 7.53
C LEU A 101 -35.88 4.63 6.17
N GLY A 102 -37.00 5.21 5.73
CA GLY A 102 -37.63 4.86 4.46
C GLY A 102 -36.74 5.18 3.26
N ALA A 103 -36.46 6.46 3.03
CA ALA A 103 -35.64 6.91 1.91
C ALA A 103 -34.21 6.34 1.98
N ALA A 104 -33.61 6.32 3.18
CA ALA A 104 -32.29 5.73 3.37
C ALA A 104 -32.23 4.24 2.99
N LEU A 105 -33.27 3.45 3.29
CA LEU A 105 -33.34 2.03 2.92
C LEU A 105 -33.50 1.85 1.40
N ASP A 106 -34.37 2.62 0.76
CA ASP A 106 -34.62 2.54 -0.69
C ASP A 106 -33.36 2.92 -1.50
N ASP A 107 -32.68 4.00 -1.09
CA ASP A 107 -31.37 4.42 -1.66
C ASP A 107 -30.29 3.36 -1.46
N THR A 108 -30.28 2.71 -0.29
CA THR A 108 -29.33 1.65 0.03
C THR A 108 -29.57 0.38 -0.78
N LEU A 109 -30.84 -0.02 -0.99
CA LEU A 109 -31.20 -1.16 -1.83
C LEU A 109 -30.86 -0.90 -3.31
N ARG A 110 -31.05 0.34 -3.81
CA ARG A 110 -30.58 0.74 -5.14
C ARG A 110 -29.05 0.59 -5.26
N ARG A 111 -28.28 1.17 -4.35
CA ARG A 111 -26.80 1.05 -4.33
C ARG A 111 -26.30 -0.39 -4.19
N LEU A 112 -27.01 -1.26 -3.47
CA LEU A 112 -26.68 -2.69 -3.37
C LEU A 112 -26.94 -3.45 -4.68
N ARG A 113 -27.94 -3.02 -5.47
CA ARG A 113 -28.17 -3.54 -6.84
C ARG A 113 -27.15 -2.98 -7.83
N ASP A 114 -26.77 -1.71 -7.73
CA ASP A 114 -25.71 -1.10 -8.55
C ASP A 114 -24.35 -1.80 -8.37
N LEU A 115 -24.07 -2.28 -7.16
CA LEU A 115 -22.89 -3.09 -6.85
C LEU A 115 -23.04 -4.58 -7.23
N ALA A 116 -24.20 -5.01 -7.73
CA ALA A 116 -24.58 -6.41 -7.94
C ALA A 116 -24.30 -7.31 -6.71
N LEU A 117 -24.66 -6.80 -5.52
CA LEU A 117 -24.67 -7.54 -4.25
C LEU A 117 -26.09 -7.94 -3.82
N VAL A 118 -27.11 -7.27 -4.36
CA VAL A 118 -28.52 -7.63 -4.28
C VAL A 118 -29.07 -7.72 -5.69
N TYR A 119 -29.98 -8.67 -5.93
CA TYR A 119 -30.70 -8.85 -7.19
C TYR A 119 -32.19 -9.10 -6.94
N GLY A 120 -32.95 -9.42 -7.99
CA GLY A 120 -34.41 -9.57 -7.92
C GLY A 120 -35.18 -8.25 -8.07
N PRO A 121 -36.51 -8.28 -7.91
CA PRO A 121 -37.40 -7.10 -8.01
C PRO A 121 -37.28 -6.18 -6.79
N ASP A 122 -38.04 -5.07 -6.81
CA ASP A 122 -38.02 -4.06 -5.74
C ASP A 122 -38.69 -4.50 -4.44
N ASP A 123 -39.77 -5.27 -4.52
CA ASP A 123 -40.54 -5.80 -3.39
C ASP A 123 -39.93 -7.06 -2.76
N ALA A 124 -39.17 -7.86 -3.52
CA ALA A 124 -38.46 -9.05 -3.07
C ALA A 124 -36.96 -9.05 -3.45
N PRO A 125 -36.12 -8.21 -2.81
CA PRO A 125 -34.67 -8.23 -2.98
C PRO A 125 -34.06 -9.54 -2.46
N LEU A 126 -33.08 -10.07 -3.20
CA LEU A 126 -32.34 -11.29 -2.85
C LEU A 126 -30.83 -11.01 -2.78
N PRO A 127 -30.09 -11.54 -1.77
CA PRO A 127 -28.63 -11.48 -1.77
C PRO A 127 -28.02 -12.19 -2.98
N ALA A 128 -27.04 -11.57 -3.64
CA ALA A 128 -26.37 -12.18 -4.79
C ALA A 128 -25.57 -13.45 -4.38
N PRO A 129 -25.32 -14.40 -5.30
CA PRO A 129 -24.61 -15.64 -4.97
C PRO A 129 -23.21 -15.36 -4.38
N GLY A 130 -22.86 -16.04 -3.29
CA GLY A 130 -21.60 -15.84 -2.58
C GLY A 130 -21.62 -14.72 -1.51
N VAL A 131 -22.69 -13.93 -1.40
CA VAL A 131 -22.81 -12.86 -0.39
C VAL A 131 -23.04 -13.42 1.01
N THR A 132 -23.92 -14.41 1.15
CA THR A 132 -24.22 -15.08 2.43
C THR A 132 -22.98 -15.72 3.04
N GLU A 133 -22.16 -16.36 2.21
CA GLU A 133 -20.89 -16.97 2.59
C GLU A 133 -19.84 -15.92 2.97
N ALA A 134 -19.73 -14.83 2.19
CA ALA A 134 -18.75 -13.75 2.43
C ALA A 134 -19.09 -12.84 3.62
N LEU A 135 -20.31 -12.92 4.15
CA LEU A 135 -20.77 -12.24 5.36
C LEU A 135 -20.80 -13.13 6.60
N SER A 136 -20.43 -14.42 6.50
CA SER A 136 -20.63 -15.35 7.61
C SER A 136 -19.65 -15.12 8.78
N PRO A 137 -20.12 -14.94 10.04
CA PRO A 137 -21.52 -14.84 10.46
C PRO A 137 -22.05 -13.39 10.44
N PRO A 138 -23.25 -13.14 9.87
CA PRO A 138 -23.78 -11.78 9.67
C PRO A 138 -24.18 -11.10 10.98
N ALA A 139 -24.12 -9.76 11.00
CA ALA A 139 -24.44 -8.90 12.14
C ALA A 139 -23.62 -9.21 13.41
N GLY A 140 -22.46 -9.87 13.26
CA GLY A 140 -21.65 -10.35 14.37
C GLY A 140 -22.38 -11.34 15.29
N LEU A 141 -23.40 -12.05 14.78
CA LEU A 141 -24.08 -13.12 15.51
C LEU A 141 -23.26 -14.41 15.48
N GLY A 142 -23.74 -15.45 16.16
CA GLY A 142 -23.30 -16.81 15.93
C GLY A 142 -23.89 -17.44 14.66
N PRO A 143 -23.38 -18.62 14.26
CA PRO A 143 -24.16 -19.55 13.45
C PRO A 143 -25.39 -20.06 14.25
N PRO A 144 -26.41 -20.62 13.58
CA PRO A 144 -27.58 -21.21 14.26
C PRO A 144 -27.19 -22.32 15.24
N ALA A 145 -28.01 -22.58 16.24
CA ALA A 145 -27.82 -23.68 17.20
C ALA A 145 -27.65 -25.04 16.48
N ALA A 146 -28.39 -25.28 15.40
CA ALA A 146 -28.27 -26.48 14.58
C ALA A 146 -26.85 -26.68 14.00
N ASP A 147 -26.12 -25.59 13.73
CA ASP A 147 -24.75 -25.63 13.23
C ASP A 147 -23.71 -25.68 14.35
N VAL A 148 -23.94 -24.96 15.46
CA VAL A 148 -23.11 -25.04 16.68
C VAL A 148 -23.07 -26.48 17.22
N PHE A 149 -24.23 -27.14 17.26
CA PHE A 149 -24.37 -28.47 17.86
C PHE A 149 -24.16 -29.63 16.87
N ARG A 150 -24.08 -29.36 15.55
CA ARG A 150 -23.93 -30.35 14.45
C ARG A 150 -22.86 -31.44 14.67
N HIS A 151 -21.79 -31.13 15.39
CA HIS A 151 -20.65 -32.02 15.62
C HIS A 151 -20.53 -32.56 17.06
N HIS A 152 -21.61 -32.52 17.84
CA HIS A 152 -21.70 -33.18 19.14
C HIS A 152 -22.24 -34.62 18.96
N SER A 153 -21.90 -35.54 19.86
CA SER A 153 -22.42 -36.91 19.79
C SER A 153 -23.88 -37.00 20.24
N PRO A 154 -24.66 -38.02 19.81
CA PRO A 154 -26.06 -38.18 20.21
C PRO A 154 -26.25 -38.26 21.73
N GLU A 155 -25.32 -38.91 22.43
CA GLU A 155 -25.32 -39.02 23.89
C GLU A 155 -25.11 -37.65 24.54
N ARG A 156 -24.18 -36.85 23.99
CA ARG A 156 -23.91 -35.48 24.49
C ARG A 156 -25.07 -34.52 24.18
N LEU A 157 -25.80 -34.73 23.09
CA LEU A 157 -27.02 -33.97 22.80
C LEU A 157 -28.15 -34.35 23.75
N ALA A 158 -28.37 -35.64 24.00
CA ALA A 158 -29.35 -36.12 24.99
C ALA A 158 -29.03 -35.63 26.42
N GLU A 159 -27.75 -35.59 26.80
CA GLU A 159 -27.27 -34.95 28.02
C GLU A 159 -27.70 -33.47 28.11
N ILE A 160 -27.45 -32.68 27.08
CA ILE A 160 -27.79 -31.24 27.07
C ILE A 160 -29.30 -31.07 27.11
N VAL A 161 -30.07 -31.84 26.32
CA VAL A 161 -31.55 -31.82 26.35
C VAL A 161 -32.09 -32.13 27.75
N HIS A 162 -31.53 -33.11 28.46
CA HIS A 162 -31.92 -33.41 29.83
C HIS A 162 -31.64 -32.25 30.80
N ASP A 163 -30.51 -31.56 30.65
CA ASP A 163 -30.12 -30.45 31.54
C ASP A 163 -30.88 -29.14 31.24
N ILE A 164 -31.45 -28.95 30.04
CA ILE A 164 -32.14 -27.71 29.66
C ILE A 164 -33.66 -27.85 29.48
N GLY A 165 -34.15 -29.02 29.09
CA GLY A 165 -35.53 -29.28 28.65
C GLY A 165 -36.56 -29.42 29.76
N ALA A 166 -36.15 -29.28 31.04
CA ALA A 166 -37.01 -29.45 32.20
C ALA A 166 -38.33 -28.64 32.08
N GLY A 167 -39.44 -29.37 32.00
CA GLY A 167 -40.80 -28.83 31.91
C GLY A 167 -41.25 -28.34 30.52
N HIS A 168 -40.42 -28.42 29.47
CA HIS A 168 -40.75 -27.93 28.12
C HIS A 168 -40.86 -29.04 27.05
N GLY A 169 -40.57 -30.30 27.40
CA GLY A 169 -40.81 -31.48 26.58
C GLY A 169 -39.57 -32.05 25.87
N ASP A 170 -39.73 -33.23 25.27
CA ASP A 170 -38.67 -33.89 24.51
C ASP A 170 -38.46 -33.17 23.16
N GLY A 171 -37.38 -32.39 23.05
CA GLY A 171 -37.04 -31.64 21.85
C GLY A 171 -35.53 -31.56 21.63
N GLU A 172 -35.11 -31.39 20.38
CA GLU A 172 -33.68 -31.21 20.05
C GLU A 172 -33.17 -29.85 20.57
N VAL A 173 -31.87 -29.77 20.91
CA VAL A 173 -31.23 -28.55 21.43
C VAL A 173 -31.53 -27.29 20.58
N PRO A 174 -31.50 -27.32 19.23
CA PRO A 174 -31.83 -26.15 18.42
C PRO A 174 -33.29 -25.70 18.52
N ALA A 175 -34.23 -26.61 18.75
CA ALA A 175 -35.64 -26.29 18.94
C ALA A 175 -35.88 -25.67 20.33
N LEU A 176 -35.25 -26.24 21.36
CA LEU A 176 -35.33 -25.72 22.74
C LEU A 176 -34.67 -24.33 22.87
N LEU A 177 -33.54 -24.08 22.20
CA LEU A 177 -32.92 -22.75 22.16
C LEU A 177 -33.66 -21.76 21.23
N GLY A 178 -34.60 -22.23 20.42
CA GLY A 178 -35.48 -21.39 19.61
C GLY A 178 -36.66 -20.78 20.39
N ASP A 179 -36.92 -21.25 21.61
CA ASP A 179 -37.96 -20.71 22.51
C ASP A 179 -37.37 -19.64 23.45
N PRO A 180 -37.78 -18.35 23.34
CA PRO A 180 -37.31 -17.29 24.24
C PRO A 180 -37.58 -17.55 25.73
N ALA A 181 -38.62 -18.30 26.07
CA ALA A 181 -38.93 -18.64 27.48
C ALA A 181 -37.95 -19.69 28.05
N VAL A 182 -37.43 -20.58 27.20
CA VAL A 182 -36.35 -21.50 27.57
C VAL A 182 -35.04 -20.75 27.72
N VAL A 183 -34.69 -19.87 26.77
CA VAL A 183 -33.45 -19.09 26.85
C VAL A 183 -33.45 -18.15 28.05
N GLU A 184 -34.53 -17.43 28.33
CA GLU A 184 -34.62 -16.52 29.49
C GLU A 184 -34.44 -17.25 30.83
N ARG A 185 -35.05 -18.44 30.98
CA ARG A 185 -34.84 -19.30 32.15
C ARG A 185 -33.36 -19.64 32.30
N LEU A 186 -32.75 -20.22 31.27
CA LEU A 186 -31.36 -20.68 31.32
C LEU A 186 -30.38 -19.54 31.58
N VAL A 187 -30.64 -18.35 31.02
CA VAL A 187 -29.83 -17.13 31.20
C VAL A 187 -30.05 -16.47 32.58
N THR A 188 -31.18 -16.71 33.24
CA THR A 188 -31.45 -16.29 34.62
C THR A 188 -30.85 -17.27 35.65
N GLU A 189 -30.74 -18.55 35.29
CA GLU A 189 -30.23 -19.63 36.16
C GLU A 189 -28.70 -19.74 36.23
N VAL A 190 -27.93 -18.92 35.49
CA VAL A 190 -26.45 -18.94 35.50
C VAL A 190 -25.82 -17.97 36.49
N SER A 191 -24.57 -18.23 36.88
CA SER A 191 -23.80 -17.31 37.73
C SER A 191 -23.63 -15.91 37.09
N PRO A 192 -23.51 -14.83 37.89
CA PRO A 192 -23.28 -13.48 37.37
C PRO A 192 -22.02 -13.35 36.50
N GLN A 193 -21.02 -14.21 36.71
CA GLN A 193 -19.80 -14.25 35.91
C GLN A 193 -20.06 -14.87 34.52
N ALA A 194 -20.90 -15.91 34.45
CA ALA A 194 -21.34 -16.51 33.19
C ALA A 194 -22.26 -15.56 32.41
N ARG A 195 -23.19 -14.87 33.09
CA ARG A 195 -24.02 -13.82 32.49
C ARG A 195 -23.16 -12.68 31.90
N ALA A 196 -22.18 -12.17 32.64
CA ALA A 196 -21.27 -11.14 32.13
C ALA A 196 -20.41 -11.59 30.93
N ALA A 197 -20.09 -12.90 30.83
CA ALA A 197 -19.44 -13.47 29.65
C ALA A 197 -20.39 -13.50 28.45
N LEU A 198 -21.66 -13.91 28.64
CA LEU A 198 -22.69 -13.87 27.61
C LEU A 198 -22.94 -12.45 27.10
N ASP A 199 -23.14 -11.46 27.98
CA ASP A 199 -23.41 -10.07 27.58
C ASP A 199 -22.24 -9.46 26.78
N LYS A 200 -21.00 -9.85 27.11
CA LYS A 200 -19.80 -9.47 26.36
C LYS A 200 -19.72 -10.16 24.98
N MET A 201 -20.12 -11.42 24.86
CA MET A 201 -20.17 -12.14 23.59
C MET A 201 -21.36 -11.69 22.72
N ALA A 202 -22.47 -11.27 23.33
CA ALA A 202 -23.69 -10.86 22.63
C ALA A 202 -23.45 -9.73 21.62
N TRP A 203 -22.66 -8.71 21.96
CA TRP A 203 -22.25 -7.63 21.04
C TRP A 203 -20.75 -7.63 20.68
N GLY A 204 -20.03 -8.68 21.08
CA GLY A 204 -18.61 -8.89 20.76
C GLY A 204 -18.43 -9.99 19.71
N PRO A 205 -17.24 -10.62 19.65
CA PRO A 205 -17.06 -11.85 18.90
C PRO A 205 -17.92 -12.97 19.50
N ALA A 206 -18.80 -13.56 18.69
CA ALA A 206 -19.65 -14.69 19.09
C ALA A 206 -18.87 -16.01 19.34
N ALA A 207 -17.56 -16.04 19.08
CA ALA A 207 -16.67 -17.16 19.36
C ALA A 207 -15.58 -16.77 20.37
N GLY A 208 -15.34 -17.66 21.34
CA GLY A 208 -14.30 -17.55 22.37
C GLY A 208 -13.36 -18.76 22.35
N ARG A 209 -12.19 -18.63 23.00
CA ARG A 209 -11.25 -19.75 23.19
C ARG A 209 -11.38 -20.34 24.60
N LEU A 210 -11.40 -21.67 24.67
CA LEU A 210 -11.36 -22.46 25.91
C LEU A 210 -10.59 -23.75 25.63
N ALA A 211 -9.51 -24.03 26.37
CA ALA A 211 -8.77 -25.27 26.22
C ALA A 211 -9.65 -26.49 26.57
N ASN A 212 -9.63 -27.52 25.72
CA ASN A 212 -10.48 -28.71 25.83
C ASN A 212 -12.00 -28.41 25.76
N ALA A 213 -12.42 -27.48 24.91
CA ALA A 213 -13.83 -27.06 24.77
C ALA A 213 -14.81 -28.21 24.51
N ARG A 214 -14.39 -29.30 23.85
CA ARG A 214 -15.21 -30.51 23.63
C ARG A 214 -15.42 -31.40 24.86
N ARG A 215 -14.82 -31.09 26.02
CA ARG A 215 -15.01 -31.84 27.27
C ARG A 215 -16.50 -31.89 27.60
N ALA A 216 -17.05 -33.09 27.83
CA ALA A 216 -18.41 -33.22 28.34
C ALA A 216 -18.49 -32.68 29.77
N VAL A 217 -19.40 -31.74 30.01
CA VAL A 217 -19.66 -31.11 31.31
C VAL A 217 -21.16 -31.09 31.57
N ARG A 218 -21.58 -31.55 32.75
CA ARG A 218 -22.97 -31.54 33.23
C ARG A 218 -23.20 -30.30 34.11
N THR A 219 -24.44 -29.86 34.27
CA THR A 219 -24.79 -28.71 35.14
C THR A 219 -24.19 -28.83 36.55
N GLY A 220 -24.34 -30.00 37.18
CA GLY A 220 -23.76 -30.30 38.49
C GLY A 220 -22.25 -30.58 38.52
N SER A 221 -21.53 -30.49 37.39
CA SER A 221 -20.08 -30.77 37.30
C SER A 221 -19.25 -29.63 36.71
N ALA A 222 -19.85 -28.46 36.45
CA ALA A 222 -19.15 -27.29 35.92
C ALA A 222 -18.28 -26.64 37.02
N GLN A 223 -17.03 -26.29 36.68
CA GLN A 223 -16.06 -25.69 37.60
C GLN A 223 -15.67 -24.25 37.22
N SER A 224 -16.16 -23.76 36.08
CA SER A 224 -15.92 -22.39 35.61
C SER A 224 -17.16 -21.78 34.94
N PRO A 225 -17.25 -20.44 34.81
CA PRO A 225 -18.38 -19.79 34.16
C PRO A 225 -18.62 -20.19 32.70
N ILE A 226 -17.58 -20.59 31.95
CA ILE A 226 -17.74 -21.02 30.55
C ILE A 226 -18.19 -22.49 30.47
N GLU A 227 -17.71 -23.33 31.39
CA GLU A 227 -18.24 -24.70 31.57
C GLU A 227 -19.72 -24.71 32.00
N GLU A 228 -20.13 -23.72 32.81
CA GLU A 228 -21.53 -23.54 33.22
C GLU A 228 -22.46 -23.29 32.02
N LEU A 229 -22.00 -22.48 31.06
CA LEU A 229 -22.70 -22.17 29.80
C LEU A 229 -22.72 -23.35 28.83
N LEU A 230 -21.62 -24.11 28.74
CA LEU A 230 -21.52 -25.34 27.92
C LEU A 230 -22.40 -26.48 28.46
N ALA A 231 -22.63 -26.52 29.78
CA ALA A 231 -23.55 -27.47 30.39
C ALA A 231 -25.02 -27.14 30.07
N ARG A 232 -25.40 -25.85 30.08
CA ARG A 232 -26.75 -25.36 29.76
C ARG A 232 -26.99 -25.07 28.27
N GLY A 233 -26.11 -25.50 27.36
CA GLY A 233 -26.25 -25.28 25.91
C GLY A 233 -26.22 -23.81 25.45
N LEU A 234 -25.99 -22.84 26.36
CA LEU A 234 -25.91 -21.41 26.06
C LEU A 234 -24.63 -21.05 25.29
N LEU A 235 -23.62 -21.91 25.36
CA LEU A 235 -22.51 -22.00 24.42
C LEU A 235 -22.42 -23.45 23.92
N GLY A 236 -21.84 -23.65 22.73
CA GLY A 236 -21.48 -24.99 22.24
C GLY A 236 -20.06 -25.06 21.67
N ALA A 237 -19.46 -26.24 21.70
CA ALA A 237 -18.07 -26.47 21.29
C ALA A 237 -17.96 -26.75 19.79
N THR A 238 -17.57 -25.75 19.01
CA THR A 238 -17.40 -25.87 17.55
C THR A 238 -16.01 -26.36 17.14
N GLY A 239 -15.05 -26.38 18.07
CA GLY A 239 -13.71 -26.94 17.88
C GLY A 239 -13.06 -27.27 19.21
N ASP A 240 -11.88 -27.89 19.17
CA ASP A 240 -11.23 -28.47 20.36
C ASP A 240 -10.77 -27.40 21.37
N GLU A 241 -10.52 -26.18 20.89
CA GLU A 241 -10.23 -24.99 21.70
C GLU A 241 -11.27 -23.86 21.52
N THR A 242 -12.40 -24.09 20.84
CA THR A 242 -13.33 -23.04 20.41
C THR A 242 -14.75 -23.28 20.92
N VAL A 243 -15.28 -22.29 21.65
CA VAL A 243 -16.69 -22.22 22.06
C VAL A 243 -17.40 -21.11 21.27
N THR A 244 -18.66 -21.33 20.92
CA THR A 244 -19.45 -20.39 20.12
C THR A 244 -20.83 -20.18 20.76
N LEU A 245 -21.28 -18.93 20.78
CA LEU A 245 -22.62 -18.49 21.20
C LEU A 245 -23.62 -18.76 20.06
N PRO A 246 -24.66 -19.59 20.25
CA PRO A 246 -25.69 -19.80 19.24
C PRO A 246 -26.42 -18.50 18.88
N ARG A 247 -26.82 -18.37 17.61
CA ARG A 247 -27.55 -17.20 17.09
C ARG A 247 -28.78 -16.86 17.91
N GLU A 248 -29.54 -17.86 18.30
CA GLU A 248 -30.83 -17.76 18.98
C GLU A 248 -30.64 -17.17 20.38
N VAL A 249 -29.64 -17.66 21.12
CA VAL A 249 -29.22 -17.11 22.42
C VAL A 249 -28.68 -15.68 22.27
N ALA A 250 -27.89 -15.41 21.22
CA ALA A 250 -27.40 -14.07 20.94
C ALA A 250 -28.54 -13.08 20.61
N LEU A 251 -29.56 -13.50 19.86
CA LEU A 251 -30.74 -12.68 19.56
C LEU A 251 -31.56 -12.37 20.81
N HIS A 252 -31.75 -13.36 21.69
CA HIS A 252 -32.41 -13.16 22.98
C HIS A 252 -31.68 -12.12 23.84
N LEU A 253 -30.36 -12.27 23.99
CA LEU A 253 -29.48 -11.32 24.70
C LEU A 253 -29.38 -9.92 24.05
N ARG A 254 -29.92 -9.73 22.84
CA ARG A 254 -30.02 -8.44 22.13
C ARG A 254 -31.44 -7.87 22.11
N ASP A 255 -32.41 -8.49 22.80
CA ASP A 255 -33.84 -8.13 22.74
C ASP A 255 -34.42 -8.25 21.31
N GLY A 256 -33.94 -9.24 20.55
CA GLY A 256 -34.30 -9.45 19.15
C GLY A 256 -33.72 -8.43 18.16
N ARG A 257 -32.73 -7.63 18.58
CA ARG A 257 -32.06 -6.63 17.73
C ARG A 257 -30.88 -7.26 16.98
N LEU A 258 -30.79 -7.06 15.66
CA LEU A 258 -29.60 -7.44 14.88
C LEU A 258 -28.46 -6.45 15.09
N HIS A 259 -28.78 -5.16 15.08
CA HIS A 259 -27.83 -4.05 15.15
C HIS A 259 -28.17 -3.15 16.35
N ARG A 260 -27.21 -2.34 16.78
CA ARG A 260 -27.41 -1.26 17.76
C ARG A 260 -26.81 0.03 17.23
N ASP A 261 -27.28 1.16 17.74
CA ASP A 261 -26.73 2.50 17.50
C ASP A 261 -26.59 2.82 16.00
N LEU A 262 -27.49 2.28 15.17
CA LEU A 262 -27.40 2.36 13.72
C LEU A 262 -27.84 3.74 13.24
N LEU A 263 -26.96 4.43 12.53
CA LEU A 263 -27.21 5.71 11.87
C LEU A 263 -27.45 5.47 10.38
N THR A 264 -28.54 6.00 9.83
CA THR A 264 -28.87 5.99 8.39
C THR A 264 -27.83 6.78 7.57
N SER A 265 -27.44 7.94 8.09
CA SER A 265 -26.44 8.82 7.50
C SER A 265 -25.09 8.74 8.23
N ALA A 266 -24.05 9.21 7.56
CA ALA A 266 -22.68 9.19 8.08
C ALA A 266 -22.49 10.23 9.20
N PRO A 267 -21.75 9.93 10.28
CA PRO A 267 -21.47 10.88 11.35
C PRO A 267 -20.89 12.22 10.83
N PRO A 268 -21.28 13.36 11.43
CA PRO A 268 -20.67 14.65 11.10
C PRO A 268 -19.22 14.69 11.57
N LEU A 269 -18.35 15.25 10.74
CA LEU A 269 -17.01 15.65 11.15
C LEU A 269 -17.15 16.93 11.99
N ARG A 270 -16.57 16.93 13.20
CA ARG A 270 -16.76 18.00 14.20
C ARG A 270 -15.44 18.69 14.45
N GLY A 271 -15.46 19.99 14.70
CA GLY A 271 -14.26 20.75 15.01
C GLY A 271 -14.46 22.27 14.91
N PRO A 272 -13.46 23.08 15.30
CA PRO A 272 -13.50 24.52 15.12
C PRO A 272 -13.36 24.91 13.65
N GLU A 273 -14.01 26.01 13.27
CA GLU A 273 -13.76 26.69 12.00
C GLU A 273 -12.45 27.50 12.05
N ARG A 274 -11.79 27.62 10.89
CA ARG A 274 -10.52 28.33 10.68
C ARG A 274 -10.63 29.25 9.46
N ASP A 275 -9.94 30.39 9.52
CA ASP A 275 -9.68 31.20 8.32
C ASP A 275 -8.84 30.38 7.32
N THR A 276 -9.38 30.17 6.11
CA THR A 276 -8.73 29.34 5.08
C THR A 276 -7.40 29.94 4.65
N ALA A 277 -7.31 31.27 4.53
CA ALA A 277 -6.08 31.94 4.13
C ALA A 277 -4.98 31.83 5.20
N LEU A 278 -5.33 31.79 6.49
CA LEU A 278 -4.42 31.50 7.58
C LEU A 278 -3.98 30.03 7.56
N THR A 279 -4.91 29.09 7.37
CA THR A 279 -4.59 27.66 7.15
C THR A 279 -3.59 27.48 6.01
N ASP A 280 -3.82 28.11 4.86
CA ASP A 280 -2.96 27.98 3.67
C ASP A 280 -1.55 28.53 3.94
N ARG A 281 -1.43 29.72 4.56
CA ARG A 281 -0.14 30.29 4.97
C ARG A 281 0.57 29.44 6.03
N THR A 282 -0.15 28.88 7.00
CA THR A 282 0.42 28.00 8.03
C THR A 282 0.96 26.71 7.41
N ALA A 283 0.18 26.08 6.53
CA ALA A 283 0.60 24.89 5.79
C ALA A 283 1.80 25.17 4.86
N ALA A 284 1.83 26.31 4.17
CA ALA A 284 2.97 26.73 3.35
C ALA A 284 4.25 26.94 4.17
N GLY A 285 4.13 27.50 5.39
CA GLY A 285 5.26 27.62 6.33
C GLY A 285 5.82 26.26 6.79
N GLN A 286 4.95 25.28 7.04
CA GLN A 286 5.37 23.91 7.35
C GLN A 286 5.97 23.21 6.12
N ALA A 287 5.38 23.38 4.94
CA ALA A 287 5.90 22.85 3.67
C ALA A 287 7.33 23.33 3.37
N PHE A 288 7.58 24.64 3.52
CA PHE A 288 8.90 25.25 3.41
C PHE A 288 9.90 24.67 4.43
N THR A 289 9.48 24.56 5.69
CA THR A 289 10.32 24.02 6.78
C THR A 289 10.67 22.55 6.55
N PHE A 290 9.72 21.74 6.12
CA PHE A 290 9.93 20.32 5.83
C PHE A 290 10.88 20.11 4.64
N VAL A 291 10.73 20.90 3.57
CA VAL A 291 11.67 20.88 2.43
C VAL A 291 13.09 21.25 2.88
N ARG A 292 13.26 22.27 3.73
CA ARG A 292 14.58 22.60 4.30
C ARG A 292 15.16 21.48 5.17
N ALA A 293 14.34 20.80 5.96
CA ALA A 293 14.80 19.68 6.79
C ALA A 293 15.27 18.47 5.95
N VAL A 294 14.59 18.17 4.84
CA VAL A 294 15.04 17.16 3.87
C VAL A 294 16.35 17.57 3.19
N GLU A 295 16.49 18.83 2.81
CA GLU A 295 17.72 19.37 2.19
C GLU A 295 18.93 19.29 3.15
N GLU A 296 18.77 19.74 4.39
CA GLU A 296 19.80 19.71 5.43
C GLU A 296 20.23 18.27 5.80
N LEU A 297 19.28 17.33 5.87
CA LEU A 297 19.59 15.91 6.13
C LEU A 297 20.50 15.33 5.03
N CYS A 298 20.17 15.58 3.76
CA CYS A 298 20.95 15.13 2.61
C CYS A 298 22.32 15.83 2.51
N GLU A 299 22.41 17.12 2.87
CA GLU A 299 23.71 17.81 2.93
C GLU A 299 24.58 17.25 4.05
N ARG A 300 24.04 17.02 5.25
CA ARG A 300 24.79 16.41 6.36
C ARG A 300 25.28 15.00 6.02
N TRP A 301 24.42 14.15 5.47
CA TRP A 301 24.77 12.76 5.14
C TRP A 301 25.70 12.65 3.92
N SER A 302 25.92 13.72 3.15
CA SER A 302 27.00 13.75 2.14
C SER A 302 28.41 13.71 2.76
N PHE A 303 28.56 14.17 4.01
CA PHE A 303 29.85 14.29 4.70
C PHE A 303 30.02 13.31 5.86
N ASP A 304 28.99 13.13 6.67
CA ASP A 304 28.94 12.28 7.88
C ASP A 304 27.76 11.30 7.76
N PRO A 305 27.81 10.34 6.81
CA PRO A 305 26.73 9.38 6.59
C PRO A 305 26.63 8.38 7.76
N PRO A 306 25.42 8.07 8.26
CA PRO A 306 25.26 7.06 9.29
C PRO A 306 25.28 5.64 8.69
N GLY A 307 25.82 4.69 9.44
CA GLY A 307 25.86 3.29 9.05
C GLY A 307 24.47 2.63 9.01
N VAL A 308 24.33 1.65 8.11
CA VAL A 308 23.14 0.80 8.00
C VAL A 308 23.21 -0.32 9.03
N LEU A 309 22.15 -0.53 9.81
CA LEU A 309 22.09 -1.64 10.77
C LEU A 309 22.09 -3.00 10.06
N ARG A 310 22.63 -4.04 10.73
CA ARG A 310 22.60 -5.44 10.23
C ARG A 310 21.18 -5.99 9.98
N THR A 311 20.16 -5.37 10.56
CA THR A 311 18.73 -5.65 10.37
C THR A 311 18.09 -4.86 9.21
N GLY A 312 18.85 -3.96 8.57
CA GLY A 312 18.32 -2.79 7.88
C GLY A 312 17.94 -1.68 8.88
N GLY A 313 17.91 -0.45 8.36
CA GLY A 313 17.54 0.76 9.12
C GLY A 313 18.70 1.57 9.68
N LEU A 314 18.35 2.57 10.48
CA LEU A 314 19.20 3.60 11.08
C LEU A 314 19.30 3.36 12.59
N ALA A 315 20.49 3.52 13.19
CA ALA A 315 20.67 3.38 14.64
C ALA A 315 19.99 4.51 15.42
N VAL A 316 19.40 4.19 16.59
CA VAL A 316 18.75 5.17 17.50
C VAL A 316 19.65 6.37 17.81
N ARG A 317 20.95 6.14 18.07
CA ARG A 317 21.95 7.19 18.31
C ARG A 317 22.08 8.15 17.14
N ASP A 318 22.00 7.63 15.92
CA ASP A 318 22.27 8.38 14.70
C ASP A 318 21.00 9.06 14.17
N LEU A 319 19.82 8.48 14.41
CA LEU A 319 18.53 9.18 14.37
C LEU A 319 18.51 10.37 15.35
N LYS A 320 18.96 10.17 16.59
CA LYS A 320 19.04 11.24 17.60
C LYS A 320 20.04 12.34 17.19
N ARG A 321 21.17 11.99 16.56
CA ARG A 321 22.09 12.98 15.96
C ARG A 321 21.42 13.77 14.84
N ALA A 322 20.66 13.12 13.96
CA ALA A 322 19.90 13.79 12.91
C ALA A 322 18.84 14.74 13.50
N ALA A 323 18.08 14.29 14.49
CA ALA A 323 17.11 15.11 15.23
C ALA A 323 17.74 16.37 15.84
N GLN A 324 18.88 16.23 16.51
CA GLN A 324 19.65 17.35 17.06
C GLN A 324 20.23 18.30 15.99
N THR A 325 20.58 17.77 14.82
CA THR A 325 21.14 18.57 13.71
C THR A 325 20.05 19.38 12.98
N LEU A 326 18.84 18.83 12.88
CA LEU A 326 17.69 19.45 12.22
C LEU A 326 16.88 20.39 13.14
N ASP A 327 17.22 20.46 14.43
CA ASP A 327 16.39 21.04 15.51
C ASP A 327 14.94 20.51 15.50
N LEU A 328 14.82 19.18 15.35
CA LEU A 328 13.53 18.47 15.28
C LEU A 328 13.42 17.42 16.39
N PRO A 329 12.19 17.14 16.89
CA PRO A 329 11.97 15.99 17.76
C PRO A 329 12.17 14.67 16.97
N GLU A 330 12.59 13.60 17.66
CA GLU A 330 13.08 12.36 17.03
C GLU A 330 12.08 11.72 16.05
N TRP A 331 10.76 11.85 16.28
CA TRP A 331 9.71 11.37 15.37
C TRP A 331 9.62 12.18 14.06
N SER A 332 9.82 13.51 14.10
CA SER A 332 9.85 14.37 12.91
C SER A 332 11.12 14.12 12.10
N ALA A 333 12.26 13.91 12.77
CA ALA A 333 13.51 13.52 12.11
C ALA A 333 13.38 12.14 11.42
N ALA A 334 12.67 11.19 12.05
CA ALA A 334 12.35 9.91 11.43
C ALA A 334 11.42 10.10 10.20
N LEU A 335 10.40 10.96 10.29
CA LEU A 335 9.54 11.30 9.15
C LEU A 335 10.32 11.91 7.98
N VAL A 336 11.23 12.87 8.25
CA VAL A 336 12.10 13.48 7.23
C VAL A 336 12.96 12.43 6.54
N ALA A 337 13.61 11.53 7.29
CA ALA A 337 14.42 10.45 6.72
C ALA A 337 13.58 9.44 5.91
N GLU A 338 12.44 9.00 6.45
CA GLU A 338 11.53 8.06 5.78
C GLU A 338 10.95 8.63 4.47
N VAL A 339 10.61 9.92 4.45
CA VAL A 339 10.11 10.59 3.25
C VAL A 339 11.25 10.84 2.24
N ALA A 340 12.44 11.21 2.70
CA ALA A 340 13.62 11.32 1.82
C ALA A 340 13.97 9.97 1.16
N TYR A 341 13.83 8.86 1.89
CA TYR A 341 13.98 7.50 1.35
C TYR A 341 12.84 7.12 0.39
N ALA A 342 11.58 7.45 0.72
CA ALA A 342 10.43 7.22 -0.16
C ALA A 342 10.44 8.08 -1.44
N ALA A 343 11.13 9.22 -1.43
CA ALA A 343 11.43 10.04 -2.60
C ALA A 343 12.72 9.61 -3.33
N GLY A 344 13.44 8.61 -2.84
CA GLY A 344 14.69 8.12 -3.41
C GLY A 344 15.86 9.10 -3.30
N LEU A 345 15.74 10.16 -2.49
CA LEU A 345 16.78 11.18 -2.27
C LEU A 345 17.96 10.62 -1.48
N ILE A 346 17.70 9.67 -0.57
CA ILE A 346 18.70 8.87 0.14
C ILE A 346 18.54 7.38 -0.15
N VAL A 347 19.66 6.65 -0.13
CA VAL A 347 19.73 5.20 -0.34
C VAL A 347 20.77 4.57 0.59
N ALA A 348 20.64 3.27 0.84
CA ALA A 348 21.69 2.47 1.46
C ALA A 348 22.75 2.11 0.39
N SER A 349 24.01 2.40 0.67
CA SER A 349 25.15 2.08 -0.19
C SER A 349 25.71 0.70 0.17
N GLY A 350 25.88 -0.16 -0.83
CA GLY A 350 26.54 -1.46 -0.66
C GLY A 350 25.72 -2.52 0.09
N GLY A 351 26.44 -3.53 0.63
CA GLY A 351 25.87 -4.69 1.31
C GLY A 351 26.09 -4.63 2.82
N VAL A 352 26.83 -5.61 3.35
CA VAL A 352 27.29 -5.59 4.76
C VAL A 352 28.19 -4.37 4.99
N ASP A 353 28.04 -3.73 6.14
CA ASP A 353 28.72 -2.49 6.54
C ASP A 353 28.45 -1.28 5.61
N GLY A 354 27.27 -1.26 4.98
CA GLY A 354 26.79 -0.14 4.16
C GLY A 354 26.48 1.15 4.93
N GLU A 355 26.34 2.25 4.19
CA GLU A 355 26.09 3.61 4.70
C GLU A 355 24.85 4.24 4.05
N TRP A 356 24.12 5.08 4.78
CA TRP A 356 23.03 5.89 4.21
C TRP A 356 23.60 7.16 3.54
N LEU A 357 23.50 7.23 2.22
CA LEU A 357 24.05 8.31 1.40
C LEU A 357 22.98 8.95 0.49
N PRO A 358 23.10 10.24 0.14
CA PRO A 358 22.30 10.85 -0.92
C PRO A 358 22.54 10.19 -2.27
N SER A 359 21.46 10.08 -3.05
CA SER A 359 21.48 9.54 -4.41
C SER A 359 21.59 10.65 -5.46
N PRO A 360 21.86 10.34 -6.74
CA PRO A 360 21.78 11.31 -7.83
C PRO A 360 20.40 11.98 -7.99
N ALA A 361 19.32 11.39 -7.45
CA ALA A 361 18.00 12.01 -7.44
C ALA A 361 17.91 13.20 -6.47
N TYR A 362 18.74 13.24 -5.40
CA TYR A 362 18.85 14.42 -4.54
C TYR A 362 19.41 15.62 -5.29
N ASP A 363 20.50 15.43 -6.04
CA ASP A 363 21.13 16.51 -6.80
C ASP A 363 20.16 17.07 -7.89
N ALA A 364 19.31 16.21 -8.48
CA ALA A 364 18.25 16.60 -9.42
C ALA A 364 17.00 17.23 -8.75
N TRP A 365 16.67 16.85 -7.51
CA TRP A 365 15.59 17.47 -6.74
C TRP A 365 15.98 18.88 -6.26
N ARG A 366 17.23 19.06 -5.82
CA ARG A 366 17.76 20.31 -5.26
C ARG A 366 17.71 21.51 -6.20
N VAL A 367 17.71 21.29 -7.52
CA VAL A 367 17.63 22.35 -8.54
C VAL A 367 16.19 22.78 -8.89
N LYS A 368 15.17 22.19 -8.27
CA LYS A 368 13.76 22.54 -8.51
C LYS A 368 13.28 23.73 -7.66
N PRO A 369 12.23 24.47 -8.12
CA PRO A 369 11.47 25.42 -7.30
C PRO A 369 11.01 24.82 -5.96
N GLY A 370 10.74 25.66 -4.96
CA GLY A 370 10.42 25.20 -3.60
C GLY A 370 9.13 24.38 -3.53
N GLU A 371 8.13 24.80 -4.29
CA GLU A 371 6.83 24.18 -4.49
C GLU A 371 6.93 22.84 -5.23
N GLU A 372 7.79 22.73 -6.24
CA GLU A 372 8.11 21.45 -6.91
C GLU A 372 8.90 20.51 -6.00
N ARG A 373 9.81 21.04 -5.17
CA ARG A 373 10.52 20.24 -4.17
C ARG A 373 9.57 19.68 -3.12
N TRP A 374 8.57 20.46 -2.71
CA TRP A 374 7.52 20.02 -1.82
C TRP A 374 6.62 18.94 -2.43
N THR A 375 6.12 19.11 -3.66
CA THR A 375 5.21 18.11 -4.27
C THR A 375 5.88 16.75 -4.48
N VAL A 376 7.20 16.70 -4.70
CA VAL A 376 7.96 15.43 -4.70
C VAL A 376 7.93 14.76 -3.33
N VAL A 377 8.30 15.46 -2.24
CA VAL A 377 8.38 14.83 -0.91
C VAL A 377 7.01 14.50 -0.33
N ALA A 378 6.03 15.40 -0.46
CA ALA A 378 4.66 15.18 -0.02
C ALA A 378 3.95 14.10 -0.88
N GLY A 379 4.20 14.07 -2.19
CA GLY A 379 3.71 13.02 -3.09
C GLY A 379 4.28 11.64 -2.73
N SER A 380 5.57 11.54 -2.41
CA SER A 380 6.18 10.30 -1.92
C SER A 380 5.65 9.86 -0.55
N TRP A 381 5.34 10.80 0.35
CA TRP A 381 4.64 10.50 1.60
C TRP A 381 3.22 9.96 1.38
N LEU A 382 2.47 10.48 0.40
CA LEU A 382 1.18 9.90 0.02
C LEU A 382 1.32 8.50 -0.60
N ALA A 383 2.30 8.32 -1.49
CA ALA A 383 2.47 7.10 -2.29
C ALA A 383 3.07 5.90 -1.52
N THR A 384 3.89 6.14 -0.49
CA THR A 384 4.64 5.09 0.21
C THR A 384 3.74 4.09 0.95
N ASP A 385 4.21 2.84 1.08
CA ASP A 385 3.61 1.79 1.90
C ASP A 385 4.15 1.78 3.35
N ARG A 386 5.01 2.73 3.69
CA ARG A 386 5.68 2.83 5.00
C ARG A 386 4.87 3.69 5.97
N ALA A 387 5.04 3.46 7.28
CA ALA A 387 4.37 4.20 8.35
C ALA A 387 5.42 4.90 9.25
N PRO A 388 5.90 6.10 8.88
CA PRO A 388 7.04 6.74 9.52
C PRO A 388 6.85 6.99 11.02
N GLY A 389 5.66 7.42 11.44
CA GLY A 389 5.34 7.70 12.84
C GLY A 389 5.32 6.50 13.79
N LEU A 390 5.54 5.27 13.30
CA LEU A 390 5.81 4.09 14.13
C LEU A 390 7.31 3.96 14.49
N ALA A 391 8.21 4.77 13.90
CA ALA A 391 9.62 4.77 14.23
C ALA A 391 9.84 5.25 15.69
N GLY A 392 10.57 4.46 16.47
CA GLY A 392 10.74 4.67 17.92
C GLY A 392 9.68 4.01 18.79
N GLU A 393 8.60 3.47 18.22
CA GLU A 393 7.66 2.60 18.95
C GLU A 393 8.18 1.15 19.03
N ARG A 394 7.45 0.28 19.75
CA ARG A 394 7.75 -1.15 19.88
C ARG A 394 6.71 -2.01 19.17
N ASP A 395 7.13 -3.15 18.62
CA ASP A 395 6.25 -4.15 18.02
C ASP A 395 5.55 -5.02 19.08
N ASP A 396 4.66 -5.92 18.63
CA ASP A 396 3.95 -6.90 19.47
C ASP A 396 4.87 -7.91 20.20
N ARG A 397 6.19 -7.81 20.01
CA ARG A 397 7.25 -8.64 20.61
C ARG A 397 8.23 -7.80 21.44
N ASP A 398 7.83 -6.59 21.83
CA ASP A 398 8.60 -5.57 22.57
C ASP A 398 9.86 -5.07 21.83
N ARG A 399 9.98 -5.26 20.52
CA ARG A 399 11.16 -4.85 19.73
C ARG A 399 11.02 -3.43 19.23
N LEU A 400 12.05 -2.60 19.43
CA LEU A 400 12.08 -1.21 18.95
C LEU A 400 12.12 -1.15 17.41
N MET A 401 11.16 -0.46 16.80
CA MET A 401 11.11 -0.21 15.36
C MET A 401 12.01 0.99 15.01
N ASN A 402 13.21 0.73 14.50
CA ASN A 402 14.16 1.76 14.07
C ASN A 402 13.69 2.45 12.77
N ALA A 403 14.00 3.74 12.59
CA ALA A 403 13.79 4.41 11.30
C ALA A 403 14.53 3.69 10.15
N LEU A 404 13.99 3.75 8.93
CA LEU A 404 14.48 3.12 7.71
C LEU A 404 14.53 1.58 7.72
N THR A 405 14.04 0.89 8.75
CA THR A 405 13.93 -0.59 8.74
C THR A 405 12.90 -1.04 7.68
N PRO A 406 13.10 -2.19 6.99
CA PRO A 406 12.04 -2.83 6.20
C PRO A 406 10.75 -3.08 7.00
N GLU A 407 10.87 -3.29 8.30
CA GLU A 407 9.79 -3.61 9.25
C GLU A 407 8.82 -2.43 9.52
N LEU A 408 9.00 -1.26 8.90
CA LEU A 408 8.03 -0.13 8.93
C LEU A 408 7.04 -0.15 7.74
N ARG A 409 7.12 -1.13 6.83
CA ARG A 409 6.11 -1.34 5.77
C ARG A 409 4.78 -1.86 6.34
N ARG A 410 3.68 -1.30 5.85
CA ARG A 410 2.31 -1.55 6.32
C ARG A 410 1.37 -1.40 5.11
N GLY A 411 0.87 -2.52 4.56
CA GLY A 411 0.08 -2.51 3.32
C GLY A 411 -1.14 -1.57 3.34
N ALA A 412 -1.74 -1.33 4.51
CA ALA A 412 -2.86 -0.40 4.69
C ALA A 412 -2.45 1.08 4.79
N ALA A 413 -1.18 1.44 5.03
CA ALA A 413 -0.80 2.82 5.38
C ALA A 413 -1.10 3.83 4.26
N ARG A 414 -0.88 3.47 2.99
CA ARG A 414 -1.27 4.29 1.83
C ARG A 414 -2.78 4.52 1.76
N GLU A 415 -3.57 3.48 1.97
CA GLU A 415 -5.03 3.53 1.88
C GLU A 415 -5.64 4.31 3.05
N VAL A 416 -5.10 4.14 4.27
CA VAL A 416 -5.50 4.91 5.45
C VAL A 416 -5.10 6.38 5.31
N ARG A 417 -3.91 6.69 4.77
CA ARG A 417 -3.52 8.09 4.48
C ARG A 417 -4.49 8.75 3.50
N ALA A 418 -4.76 8.10 2.36
CA ALA A 418 -5.69 8.60 1.36
C ALA A 418 -7.12 8.78 1.92
N ALA A 419 -7.65 7.79 2.63
CA ALA A 419 -8.99 7.87 3.24
C ALA A 419 -9.10 8.96 4.30
N THR A 420 -8.07 9.14 5.14
CA THR A 420 -8.05 10.19 6.18
C THR A 420 -8.08 11.58 5.54
N LEU A 421 -7.24 11.84 4.53
CA LEU A 421 -7.23 13.13 3.83
C LEU A 421 -8.51 13.39 3.03
N ALA A 422 -9.12 12.36 2.45
CA ALA A 422 -10.43 12.46 1.82
C ALA A 422 -11.52 12.88 2.82
N MET A 423 -11.50 12.35 4.06
CA MET A 423 -12.41 12.79 5.12
C MET A 423 -12.17 14.25 5.51
N LEU A 424 -10.92 14.65 5.72
CA LEU A 424 -10.61 16.05 6.02
C LEU A 424 -11.07 17.01 4.89
N ALA A 425 -10.96 16.60 3.63
CA ALA A 425 -11.44 17.39 2.50
C ALA A 425 -12.98 17.46 2.46
N ALA A 426 -13.67 16.37 2.81
CA ALA A 426 -15.12 16.26 2.87
C ALA A 426 -15.78 16.98 4.07
N ALA A 427 -15.01 17.41 5.07
CA ALA A 427 -15.49 18.20 6.21
C ALA A 427 -16.02 19.61 5.83
N GLY A 428 -15.75 20.05 4.60
CA GLY A 428 -16.06 21.40 4.10
C GLY A 428 -14.84 22.32 4.04
N PRO A 429 -15.03 23.60 3.67
CA PRO A 429 -14.01 24.63 3.81
C PRO A 429 -13.88 25.07 5.29
N GLY A 430 -12.66 25.37 5.74
CA GLY A 430 -12.41 25.97 7.07
C GLY A 430 -12.60 25.07 8.29
N VAL A 431 -13.43 24.02 8.25
CA VAL A 431 -13.60 23.07 9.37
C VAL A 431 -12.29 22.30 9.61
N ALA A 432 -11.84 22.23 10.87
CA ALA A 432 -10.69 21.44 11.32
C ALA A 432 -11.13 20.21 12.14
N PRO A 433 -11.35 19.03 11.53
CA PRO A 433 -11.93 17.87 12.21
C PRO A 433 -11.12 17.37 13.41
N ASP A 434 -11.81 17.08 14.51
CA ASP A 434 -11.22 16.43 15.67
C ASP A 434 -10.90 14.95 15.35
N PRO A 435 -9.78 14.38 15.86
CA PRO A 435 -9.38 13.01 15.53
C PRO A 435 -10.40 11.93 15.90
N ALA A 436 -11.26 12.15 16.91
CA ALA A 436 -12.31 11.20 17.24
C ALA A 436 -13.41 11.21 16.19
N SER A 437 -13.92 12.39 15.76
CA SER A 437 -14.90 12.45 14.66
C SER A 437 -14.37 11.86 13.35
N VAL A 438 -13.07 12.05 13.04
CA VAL A 438 -12.43 11.42 11.87
C VAL A 438 -12.45 9.90 11.99
N ARG A 439 -12.10 9.32 13.15
CA ARG A 439 -12.15 7.87 13.38
C ARG A 439 -13.57 7.32 13.39
N ASP A 440 -14.52 8.00 14.05
CA ASP A 440 -15.95 7.64 14.07
C ASP A 440 -16.50 7.57 12.65
N ARG A 441 -16.21 8.60 11.83
CA ARG A 441 -16.59 8.69 10.43
C ARG A 441 -15.93 7.60 9.59
N LEU A 442 -14.61 7.42 9.70
CA LEU A 442 -13.86 6.37 9.00
C LEU A 442 -14.26 4.96 9.44
N ALA A 443 -14.80 4.78 10.64
CA ALA A 443 -15.35 3.51 11.12
C ALA A 443 -16.77 3.27 10.61
N TRP A 444 -17.58 4.33 10.42
CA TRP A 444 -18.89 4.23 9.76
C TRP A 444 -18.73 3.95 8.26
N GLU A 445 -17.86 4.66 7.53
CA GLU A 445 -17.69 4.45 6.08
C GLU A 445 -16.97 3.13 5.72
N GLN A 446 -16.17 2.57 6.61
CA GLN A 446 -15.38 1.36 6.36
C GLN A 446 -15.48 0.35 7.52
N PRO A 447 -16.68 -0.19 7.80
CA PRO A 447 -17.00 -1.00 8.98
C PRO A 447 -16.23 -2.33 9.05
N ARG A 448 -15.90 -2.95 7.91
CA ARG A 448 -15.10 -4.19 7.85
C ARG A 448 -13.61 -3.95 8.11
N ARG A 449 -13.16 -2.69 8.03
CA ARG A 449 -11.75 -2.26 8.14
C ARG A 449 -11.51 -1.53 9.46
N ARG A 450 -12.02 -2.03 10.59
CA ARG A 450 -11.90 -1.40 11.92
C ARG A 450 -10.77 -2.01 12.76
N GLY A 451 -10.27 -1.26 13.74
CA GLY A 451 -9.38 -1.76 14.79
C GLY A 451 -8.32 -0.74 15.23
N PRO A 452 -7.78 -0.87 16.46
CA PRO A 452 -6.90 0.12 17.07
C PRO A 452 -5.62 0.38 16.26
N TYR A 453 -5.17 -0.61 15.47
CA TYR A 453 -4.04 -0.44 14.57
C TYR A 453 -4.31 0.56 13.42
N ARG A 454 -5.54 0.57 12.86
CA ARG A 454 -5.94 1.56 11.85
C ARG A 454 -6.13 2.93 12.51
N ASP A 455 -6.74 2.96 13.69
CA ASP A 455 -6.94 4.20 14.45
C ASP A 455 -5.59 4.87 14.75
N ARG A 456 -4.55 4.08 15.06
CA ARG A 456 -3.16 4.58 15.17
C ARG A 456 -2.64 5.17 13.86
N LEU A 457 -2.88 4.52 12.71
CA LEU A 457 -2.48 5.04 11.40
C LEU A 457 -3.24 6.33 11.01
N VAL A 458 -4.49 6.50 11.45
CA VAL A 458 -5.24 7.77 11.28
C VAL A 458 -4.58 8.87 12.10
N ASP A 459 -4.33 8.64 13.38
CA ASP A 459 -3.70 9.63 14.28
C ASP A 459 -2.30 10.03 13.80
N LEU A 460 -1.51 9.08 13.30
CA LEU A 460 -0.22 9.37 12.67
C LEU A 460 -0.40 10.15 11.36
N THR A 461 -1.37 9.81 10.51
CA THR A 461 -1.65 10.56 9.28
C THR A 461 -1.94 12.03 9.56
N LEU A 462 -2.82 12.31 10.52
CA LEU A 462 -3.21 13.69 10.89
C LEU A 462 -1.99 14.51 11.33
N ARG A 463 -1.08 13.88 12.10
CA ARG A 463 0.15 14.50 12.59
C ARG A 463 1.20 14.70 11.49
N GLU A 464 1.39 13.71 10.63
CA GLU A 464 2.35 13.74 9.52
C GLU A 464 1.91 14.76 8.44
N ALA A 465 0.61 14.87 8.16
CA ALA A 465 0.05 15.82 7.21
C ALA A 465 0.34 17.28 7.59
N GLU A 466 0.17 17.63 8.87
CA GLU A 466 0.46 18.97 9.40
C GLU A 466 1.97 19.26 9.38
N GLN A 467 2.80 18.26 9.76
CA GLN A 467 4.26 18.39 9.78
C GLN A 467 4.89 18.54 8.38
N ILE A 468 4.23 18.03 7.34
CA ILE A 468 4.64 18.15 5.92
C ILE A 468 4.02 19.40 5.27
N GLY A 469 3.03 20.05 5.90
CA GLY A 469 2.32 21.19 5.32
C GLY A 469 1.26 20.83 4.27
N VAL A 470 0.69 19.62 4.37
CA VAL A 470 -0.53 19.22 3.63
C VAL A 470 -1.79 19.77 4.32
N THR A 471 -1.76 19.85 5.65
CA THR A 471 -2.77 20.58 6.45
C THR A 471 -2.15 21.78 7.15
N GLY A 472 -3.00 22.74 7.53
CA GLY A 472 -2.66 23.86 8.39
C GLY A 472 -3.79 24.11 9.39
N LEU A 473 -3.47 24.14 10.68
CA LEU A 473 -4.41 24.23 11.80
C LEU A 473 -5.45 23.09 11.84
N GLY A 474 -5.10 21.93 11.28
CA GLY A 474 -5.98 20.76 11.15
C GLY A 474 -6.91 20.75 9.93
N VAL A 475 -6.79 21.74 9.03
CA VAL A 475 -7.59 21.86 7.81
C VAL A 475 -6.71 21.55 6.58
N PRO A 476 -7.19 20.79 5.57
CA PRO A 476 -6.46 20.64 4.31
C PRO A 476 -6.39 21.98 3.56
N ALA A 477 -5.17 22.45 3.37
CA ALA A 477 -4.85 23.66 2.61
C ALA A 477 -5.09 23.45 1.11
N GLY A 478 -5.18 24.53 0.33
CA GLY A 478 -5.47 24.48 -1.11
C GLY A 478 -4.53 23.55 -1.88
N HIS A 479 -3.21 23.71 -1.69
CA HIS A 479 -2.20 22.82 -2.28
C HIS A 479 -2.26 21.39 -1.74
N GLY A 480 -2.60 21.21 -0.47
CA GLY A 480 -2.81 19.90 0.15
C GLY A 480 -4.00 19.14 -0.43
N ARG A 481 -5.11 19.84 -0.71
CA ARG A 481 -6.30 19.27 -1.38
C ARG A 481 -5.97 18.84 -2.81
N ALA A 482 -5.34 19.70 -3.60
CA ALA A 482 -4.93 19.37 -4.97
C ALA A 482 -4.00 18.14 -5.02
N LEU A 483 -3.01 18.08 -4.13
CA LEU A 483 -2.10 16.93 -4.03
C LEU A 483 -2.85 15.63 -3.64
N ALA A 484 -3.78 15.69 -2.69
CA ALA A 484 -4.58 14.54 -2.27
C ALA A 484 -5.56 14.06 -3.36
N SER A 485 -6.06 14.97 -4.22
CA SER A 485 -6.84 14.63 -5.42
C SER A 485 -6.01 14.03 -6.56
N GLY A 486 -4.67 14.05 -6.46
CA GLY A 486 -3.76 13.50 -7.47
C GLY A 486 -3.24 14.52 -8.49
N ASP A 487 -3.43 15.82 -8.27
CA ASP A 487 -2.90 16.90 -9.11
C ASP A 487 -1.71 17.62 -8.43
N PRO A 488 -0.47 17.16 -8.63
CA PRO A 488 0.72 17.83 -8.11
C PRO A 488 1.06 19.13 -8.87
N ALA A 489 0.50 19.37 -10.07
CA ALA A 489 0.78 20.57 -10.84
C ALA A 489 -0.01 21.76 -10.29
N GLU A 490 -1.32 21.58 -10.07
CA GLU A 490 -2.14 22.56 -9.37
C GLU A 490 -1.69 22.74 -7.92
N ALA A 491 -1.25 21.67 -7.24
CA ALA A 491 -0.69 21.76 -5.89
C ALA A 491 0.56 22.66 -5.81
N ALA A 492 1.49 22.53 -6.76
CA ALA A 492 2.66 23.42 -6.84
C ALA A 492 2.24 24.87 -7.14
N LYS A 493 1.33 25.07 -8.10
CA LYS A 493 0.79 26.38 -8.50
C LYS A 493 0.06 27.12 -7.36
N LEU A 494 -0.63 26.39 -6.47
CA LEU A 494 -1.28 26.96 -5.29
C LEU A 494 -0.28 27.27 -4.16
N LEU A 495 0.79 26.46 -4.00
CA LEU A 495 1.79 26.65 -2.96
C LEU A 495 2.79 27.77 -3.29
N GLY A 496 3.23 27.90 -4.54
CA GLY A 496 4.28 28.85 -4.96
C GLY A 496 4.09 30.29 -4.44
N PRO A 497 2.92 30.93 -4.64
CA PRO A 497 2.64 32.28 -4.15
C PRO A 497 2.59 32.45 -2.61
N LEU A 498 2.66 31.35 -1.85
CA LEU A 498 2.65 31.34 -0.38
C LEU A 498 4.04 31.07 0.22
N LEU A 499 5.02 30.69 -0.61
CA LEU A 499 6.41 30.50 -0.19
C LEU A 499 7.15 31.85 -0.17
N PRO A 500 8.12 32.07 0.74
CA PRO A 500 8.91 33.30 0.72
C PRO A 500 9.85 33.33 -0.50
N GLU A 501 9.88 34.45 -1.21
CA GLU A 501 10.74 34.62 -2.39
C GLU A 501 12.25 34.47 -2.02
N PRO A 502 13.04 33.71 -2.81
CA PRO A 502 14.47 33.57 -2.56
C PRO A 502 15.25 34.87 -2.80
N ILE A 503 15.87 35.42 -1.76
CA ILE A 503 16.70 36.62 -1.82
C ILE A 503 18.14 36.31 -2.27
N ASP A 504 18.73 37.22 -3.02
CA ASP A 504 20.08 37.13 -3.60
C ASP A 504 21.14 37.91 -2.81
N HIS A 505 20.82 38.31 -1.58
CA HIS A 505 21.67 39.15 -0.74
C HIS A 505 21.54 38.85 0.76
N VAL A 506 22.55 39.24 1.53
CA VAL A 506 22.58 39.21 3.01
C VAL A 506 22.89 40.59 3.59
N LEU A 507 22.72 40.74 4.90
CA LEU A 507 23.14 41.91 5.67
C LEU A 507 24.44 41.57 6.41
N LEU A 508 25.58 42.09 5.96
CA LEU A 508 26.86 41.90 6.64
C LEU A 508 26.98 42.83 7.87
N GLN A 509 27.44 42.27 8.99
CA GLN A 509 27.60 42.96 10.28
C GLN A 509 29.06 42.99 10.75
N ALA A 510 29.39 43.96 11.62
CA ALA A 510 30.76 44.23 12.05
C ALA A 510 31.37 43.15 12.98
N ASP A 511 30.55 42.26 13.54
CA ASP A 511 30.96 41.15 14.42
C ASP A 511 31.33 39.87 13.66
N LEU A 512 31.58 39.97 12.34
CA LEU A 512 31.85 38.88 11.41
C LEU A 512 30.63 37.97 11.12
N THR A 513 29.40 38.49 11.22
CA THR A 513 28.19 37.76 10.81
C THR A 513 27.56 38.28 9.51
N ALA A 514 26.77 37.42 8.87
CA ALA A 514 25.84 37.75 7.80
C ALA A 514 24.43 37.29 8.18
N VAL A 515 23.44 38.17 8.07
CA VAL A 515 22.04 37.85 8.34
C VAL A 515 21.28 37.75 7.03
N ALA A 516 20.67 36.59 6.78
CA ALA A 516 19.76 36.36 5.67
C ALA A 516 18.30 36.54 6.14
N PRO A 517 17.62 37.66 5.81
CA PRO A 517 16.24 37.93 6.24
C PRO A 517 15.16 37.07 5.52
N GLY A 518 15.56 36.12 4.68
CA GLY A 518 14.69 35.21 3.94
C GLY A 518 15.48 34.00 3.41
N PRO A 519 14.84 33.06 2.70
CA PRO A 519 15.56 31.98 2.01
C PRO A 519 16.52 32.56 0.99
N LEU A 520 17.76 32.07 0.96
CA LEU A 520 18.75 32.50 -0.02
C LEU A 520 18.57 31.77 -1.35
N THR A 521 18.90 32.42 -2.46
CA THR A 521 19.06 31.76 -3.76
C THR A 521 20.06 30.61 -3.66
N GLY A 522 19.87 29.56 -4.46
CA GLY A 522 20.63 28.31 -4.34
C GLY A 522 22.16 28.48 -4.48
N ASP A 523 22.60 29.44 -5.29
CA ASP A 523 24.03 29.77 -5.45
C ASP A 523 24.60 30.53 -4.26
N LEU A 524 23.89 31.52 -3.74
CA LEU A 524 24.32 32.26 -2.55
C LEU A 524 24.33 31.35 -1.31
N ARG A 525 23.33 30.47 -1.16
CA ARG A 525 23.31 29.47 -0.09
C ARG A 525 24.49 28.51 -0.18
N ARG A 526 24.77 27.95 -1.37
CA ARG A 526 25.95 27.10 -1.63
C ARG A 526 27.24 27.80 -1.25
N TRP A 527 27.41 29.06 -1.65
CA TRP A 527 28.62 29.81 -1.40
C TRP A 527 28.79 30.18 0.09
N LEU A 528 27.72 30.55 0.80
CA LEU A 528 27.80 30.81 2.24
C LEU A 528 28.06 29.55 3.07
N THR A 529 27.51 28.39 2.73
CA THR A 529 27.85 27.11 3.39
C THR A 529 29.35 26.74 3.20
N LEU A 530 29.99 27.21 2.13
CA LEU A 530 31.42 27.04 1.89
C LEU A 530 32.28 28.07 2.63
N ALA A 531 31.86 29.34 2.68
CA ALA A 531 32.66 30.46 3.20
C ALA A 531 32.37 30.83 4.68
N ALA A 532 31.27 30.36 5.26
CA ALA A 532 30.79 30.67 6.60
C ALA A 532 30.27 29.42 7.33
N ASP A 533 29.98 29.58 8.62
CA ASP A 533 29.35 28.56 9.48
C ASP A 533 27.96 29.06 9.91
N VAL A 534 26.95 28.19 9.98
CA VAL A 534 25.59 28.59 10.43
C VAL A 534 25.56 28.67 11.95
N GLU A 535 25.15 29.81 12.49
CA GLU A 535 25.04 30.09 13.93
C GLU A 535 23.58 30.04 14.42
N SER A 536 22.63 30.42 13.57
CA SER A 536 21.19 30.29 13.87
C SER A 536 20.35 30.15 12.60
N THR A 537 19.28 29.36 12.67
CA THR A 537 18.36 29.03 11.56
C THR A 537 16.95 29.58 11.75
N GLY A 538 16.76 30.52 12.69
CA GLY A 538 15.46 31.11 13.01
C GLY A 538 14.89 32.04 11.93
N GLY A 539 14.03 32.99 12.34
CA GLY A 539 13.31 33.90 11.43
C GLY A 539 14.18 34.73 10.48
N ALA A 540 15.47 34.86 10.78
CA ALA A 540 16.52 35.13 9.80
C ALA A 540 17.65 34.11 10.04
N THR A 541 18.27 33.60 8.97
CA THR A 541 19.41 32.68 9.10
C THR A 541 20.71 33.48 9.30
N VAL A 542 21.43 33.21 10.38
CA VAL A 542 22.67 33.91 10.76
C VAL A 542 23.86 33.01 10.44
N TYR A 543 24.78 33.54 9.64
CA TYR A 543 26.05 32.92 9.28
C TYR A 543 27.20 33.66 9.95
N ARG A 544 28.21 32.97 10.46
CA ARG A 544 29.44 33.54 11.03
C ARG A 544 30.65 33.20 10.18
N PHE A 545 31.46 34.19 9.87
CA PHE A 545 32.76 34.00 9.22
C PHE A 545 33.84 33.75 10.26
N SER A 546 34.61 32.68 10.08
CA SER A 546 35.72 32.27 10.93
C SER A 546 37.00 32.10 10.08
N GLU A 547 38.18 32.07 10.70
CA GLU A 547 39.40 31.71 9.95
C GLU A 547 39.28 30.29 9.35
N GLY A 548 38.55 29.38 10.00
CA GLY A 548 38.27 28.04 9.48
C GLY A 548 37.36 28.06 8.25
N SER A 549 36.29 28.85 8.25
CA SER A 549 35.33 28.92 7.14
C SER A 549 35.90 29.66 5.93
N VAL A 550 36.66 30.75 6.15
CA VAL A 550 37.38 31.44 5.08
C VAL A 550 38.44 30.51 4.47
N ARG A 551 39.20 29.77 5.29
CA ARG A 551 40.19 28.80 4.79
C ARG A 551 39.53 27.68 3.97
N ARG A 552 38.37 27.16 4.39
CA ARG A 552 37.58 26.17 3.64
C ARG A 552 37.26 26.62 2.22
N ALA A 553 36.87 27.88 2.02
CA ALA A 553 36.60 28.42 0.69
C ALA A 553 37.87 28.59 -0.17
N LEU A 554 39.00 28.97 0.44
CA LEU A 554 40.30 29.03 -0.25
C LEU A 554 40.85 27.63 -0.61
N ASP A 555 40.68 26.64 0.28
CA ASP A 555 41.04 25.24 0.04
C ASP A 555 40.19 24.62 -1.08
N ALA A 556 38.95 25.06 -1.24
CA ALA A 556 38.08 24.74 -2.38
C ALA A 556 38.40 25.55 -3.67
N GLY A 557 39.46 26.36 -3.66
CA GLY A 557 40.02 26.99 -4.85
C GLY A 557 39.57 28.42 -5.15
N GLN A 558 38.80 29.08 -4.27
CA GLN A 558 38.51 30.52 -4.42
C GLN A 558 39.72 31.38 -4.05
N SER A 559 39.90 32.54 -4.70
CA SER A 559 40.85 33.55 -4.23
C SER A 559 40.26 34.47 -3.16
N GLY A 560 41.13 35.13 -2.38
CA GLY A 560 40.68 36.13 -1.40
C GLY A 560 40.02 37.35 -2.04
N GLU A 561 40.37 37.69 -3.27
CA GLU A 561 39.73 38.77 -4.04
C GLU A 561 38.35 38.35 -4.56
N GLU A 562 38.18 37.10 -5.01
CA GLU A 562 36.87 36.53 -5.36
C GLU A 562 35.92 36.47 -4.16
N LEU A 563 36.41 36.07 -2.98
CA LEU A 563 35.63 36.08 -1.74
C LEU A 563 35.12 37.48 -1.40
N LEU A 564 35.98 38.51 -1.49
CA LEU A 564 35.58 39.89 -1.25
C LEU A 564 34.64 40.44 -2.33
N ALA A 565 34.82 40.05 -3.59
CA ALA A 565 33.91 40.40 -4.68
C ALA A 565 32.53 39.75 -4.52
N MET A 566 32.47 38.50 -4.07
CA MET A 566 31.21 37.79 -3.76
C MET A 566 30.50 38.43 -2.55
N LEU A 567 31.24 38.75 -1.47
CA LEU A 567 30.71 39.50 -0.33
C LEU A 567 30.13 40.86 -0.76
N ALA A 568 30.84 41.61 -1.60
CA ALA A 568 30.38 42.91 -2.07
C ALA A 568 29.19 42.83 -3.03
N ARG A 569 29.11 41.77 -3.85
CA ARG A 569 28.01 41.52 -4.79
C ARG A 569 26.72 41.11 -4.10
N HIS A 570 26.82 40.28 -3.06
CA HIS A 570 25.68 39.66 -2.39
C HIS A 570 25.41 40.24 -1.01
N SER A 571 25.78 41.51 -0.76
CA SER A 571 25.48 42.21 0.48
C SER A 571 24.68 43.49 0.24
N ALA A 572 23.59 43.66 0.98
CA ALA A 572 22.82 44.90 1.04
C ALA A 572 23.49 45.99 1.91
N THR A 573 24.58 45.65 2.63
CA THR A 573 25.44 46.59 3.36
C THR A 573 26.89 46.58 2.82
N PRO A 574 27.66 47.67 2.92
CA PRO A 574 29.09 47.65 2.57
C PRO A 574 29.85 46.60 3.40
N VAL A 575 30.79 45.89 2.77
CA VAL A 575 31.59 44.82 3.42
C VAL A 575 32.33 45.39 4.64
N PRO A 576 32.05 44.92 5.87
CA PRO A 576 32.64 45.47 7.08
C PRO A 576 34.16 45.28 7.12
N GLN A 577 34.89 46.34 7.50
CA GLN A 577 36.36 46.33 7.56
C GLN A 577 36.97 45.17 8.36
N PRO A 578 36.39 44.68 9.49
CA PRO A 578 36.87 43.47 10.17
C PRO A 578 36.84 42.21 9.29
N LEU A 579 35.80 42.03 8.48
CA LEU A 579 35.67 40.90 7.57
C LEU A 579 36.66 41.01 6.40
N THR A 580 36.87 42.22 5.88
CA THR A 580 37.90 42.50 4.87
C THR A 580 39.30 42.13 5.37
N TYR A 581 39.65 42.47 6.62
CA TYR A 581 40.92 42.07 7.22
C TYR A 581 41.03 40.55 7.44
N LEU A 582 39.96 39.89 7.88
CA LEU A 582 39.95 38.43 8.06
C LEU A 582 40.27 37.72 6.74
N VAL A 583 39.54 38.04 5.66
CA VAL A 583 39.75 37.39 4.35
C VAL A 583 41.16 37.68 3.82
N ALA A 584 41.61 38.94 3.87
CA ALA A 584 42.93 39.32 3.39
C ALA A 584 44.08 38.62 4.13
N ASP A 585 44.01 38.51 5.47
CA ASP A 585 45.09 37.85 6.22
C ASP A 585 45.07 36.33 6.08
N VAL A 586 43.90 35.68 6.06
CA VAL A 586 43.82 34.23 5.83
C VAL A 586 44.32 33.89 4.42
N ALA A 587 43.95 34.66 3.39
CA ALA A 587 44.48 34.51 2.03
C ALA A 587 46.00 34.73 1.96
N ARG A 588 46.55 35.70 2.72
CA ARG A 588 48.00 35.96 2.82
C ARG A 588 48.78 34.83 3.52
N ARG A 589 48.12 34.00 4.33
CA ARG A 589 48.69 32.81 4.99
C ARG A 589 48.53 31.54 4.14
N HIS A 590 47.47 31.45 3.35
CA HIS A 590 47.15 30.33 2.45
C HIS A 590 48.25 30.12 1.38
N GLY A 591 48.36 28.90 0.85
CA GLY A 591 49.32 28.56 -0.23
C GLY A 591 50.83 28.71 0.08
N ARG A 592 51.22 29.18 1.28
CA ARG A 592 52.63 29.38 1.68
C ARG A 592 53.44 28.09 1.72
N ILE A 593 52.82 26.99 2.15
CA ILE A 593 53.39 25.64 2.11
C ILE A 593 52.79 24.94 0.89
N ARG A 594 53.62 24.59 -0.09
CA ARG A 594 53.19 23.97 -1.35
C ARG A 594 53.36 22.45 -1.29
N VAL A 595 52.31 21.76 -0.88
CA VAL A 595 52.21 20.30 -1.05
C VAL A 595 51.97 20.02 -2.53
N GLY A 596 52.70 19.04 -3.09
CA GLY A 596 52.55 18.62 -4.48
C GLY A 596 52.56 17.10 -4.59
N THR A 597 51.60 16.54 -5.31
CA THR A 597 51.46 15.10 -5.47
C THR A 597 52.62 14.48 -6.25
N ALA A 598 53.18 13.40 -5.69
CA ALA A 598 54.02 12.44 -6.37
C ALA A 598 53.24 11.12 -6.46
N GLY A 599 53.18 10.51 -7.64
CA GLY A 599 52.52 9.21 -7.83
C GLY A 599 53.30 8.04 -7.21
N ALA A 600 54.60 8.25 -7.01
CA ALA A 600 55.51 7.52 -6.13
C ALA A 600 56.82 8.30 -5.99
N TYR A 601 57.69 7.87 -5.07
CA TYR A 601 59.05 8.35 -4.95
C TYR A 601 60.07 7.20 -5.01
N ILE A 602 61.33 7.53 -5.29
CA ILE A 602 62.49 6.66 -5.15
C ILE A 602 63.31 7.25 -4.00
N ARG A 603 63.57 6.47 -2.96
CA ARG A 603 64.59 6.73 -1.96
C ARG A 603 65.79 5.82 -2.23
N CYS A 604 67.00 6.34 -2.17
CA CYS A 604 68.22 5.55 -2.19
C CYS A 604 69.29 6.26 -1.38
N ASP A 605 70.01 5.50 -0.56
CA ASP A 605 70.98 6.03 0.38
C ASP A 605 72.33 6.38 -0.29
N ASP A 606 72.53 5.97 -1.56
CA ASP A 606 73.58 6.45 -2.46
C ASP A 606 73.00 7.44 -3.51
N PRO A 607 73.35 8.74 -3.43
CA PRO A 607 72.96 9.74 -4.43
C PRO A 607 73.42 9.45 -5.86
N ALA A 608 74.55 8.77 -6.05
CA ALA A 608 75.12 8.52 -7.38
C ALA A 608 74.27 7.53 -8.19
N VAL A 609 73.61 6.58 -7.53
CA VAL A 609 72.62 5.68 -8.16
C VAL A 609 71.43 6.47 -8.69
N LEU A 610 70.97 7.48 -7.94
CA LEU A 610 69.86 8.35 -8.35
C LEU A 610 70.25 9.29 -9.52
N ASP A 611 71.52 9.71 -9.58
CA ASP A 611 72.05 10.50 -10.71
C ASP A 611 72.12 9.66 -11.99
N GLN A 612 72.52 8.38 -11.89
CA GLN A 612 72.46 7.43 -13.01
C GLN A 612 71.02 7.22 -13.48
N VAL A 613 70.07 7.00 -12.56
CA VAL A 613 68.64 6.82 -12.87
C VAL A 613 68.03 8.05 -13.56
N LEU A 614 68.44 9.28 -13.22
CA LEU A 614 67.99 10.50 -13.91
C LEU A 614 68.63 10.69 -15.29
N THR A 615 69.81 10.12 -15.52
CA THR A 615 70.58 10.30 -16.76
C THR A 615 70.26 9.22 -17.80
N ASP A 616 69.73 8.07 -17.39
CA ASP A 616 69.27 7.02 -18.31
C ASP A 616 68.08 7.50 -19.15
N ARG A 617 68.26 7.50 -20.48
CA ARG A 617 67.21 7.86 -21.46
C ARG A 617 65.96 6.98 -21.34
N ARG A 618 66.08 5.75 -20.82
CA ARG A 618 64.96 4.84 -20.54
C ARG A 618 64.05 5.33 -19.40
N ALA A 619 64.53 6.23 -18.53
CA ALA A 619 63.76 6.76 -17.41
C ALA A 619 62.80 7.91 -17.81
N ALA A 620 62.90 8.46 -19.03
CA ALA A 620 62.07 9.59 -19.48
C ALA A 620 60.54 9.37 -19.33
N PRO A 621 59.96 8.18 -19.62
CA PRO A 621 58.53 7.92 -19.40
C PRO A 621 58.11 7.96 -17.91
N LEU A 622 59.06 7.78 -16.99
CA LEU A 622 58.82 7.78 -15.54
C LEU A 622 58.70 9.19 -14.95
N ARG A 623 58.88 10.26 -15.75
CA ARG A 623 58.64 11.67 -15.39
C ARG A 623 59.25 12.05 -14.03
N LEU A 624 60.52 11.71 -13.86
CA LEU A 624 61.27 11.87 -12.61
C LEU A 624 61.63 13.34 -12.33
N ARG A 625 61.61 13.73 -11.06
CA ARG A 625 62.06 15.03 -10.55
C ARG A 625 62.76 14.84 -9.21
N ARG A 626 64.04 15.21 -9.10
CA ARG A 626 64.78 15.21 -7.83
C ARG A 626 64.11 16.16 -6.84
N LEU A 627 63.92 15.71 -5.59
CA LEU A 627 63.43 16.54 -4.48
C LEU A 627 64.52 16.79 -3.42
N ALA A 628 65.39 15.80 -3.20
CA ALA A 628 66.54 15.87 -2.29
C ALA A 628 67.70 15.01 -2.83
N PRO A 629 68.93 15.12 -2.32
CA PRO A 629 70.07 14.31 -2.79
C PRO A 629 69.80 12.80 -2.81
N THR A 630 69.03 12.28 -1.86
CA THR A 630 68.64 10.86 -1.73
C THR A 630 67.19 10.55 -2.14
N VAL A 631 66.43 11.52 -2.70
CA VAL A 631 65.00 11.35 -3.01
C VAL A 631 64.60 11.93 -4.37
N ILE A 632 64.01 11.10 -5.24
CA ILE A 632 63.35 11.48 -6.49
C ILE A 632 61.84 11.28 -6.35
N ALA A 633 61.02 12.23 -6.82
CA ALA A 633 59.60 12.01 -7.05
C ALA A 633 59.30 11.66 -8.52
N SER A 634 58.28 10.84 -8.74
CA SER A 634 57.69 10.53 -10.04
C SER A 634 56.24 11.02 -10.10
N ARG A 635 55.73 11.32 -11.30
CA ARG A 635 54.29 11.46 -11.55
C ARG A 635 53.60 10.16 -11.94
N SER A 636 54.36 9.09 -12.20
CA SER A 636 53.86 7.75 -12.48
C SER A 636 53.52 7.02 -11.17
N SER A 637 52.66 6.01 -11.22
CA SER A 637 52.28 5.22 -10.05
C SER A 637 53.42 4.32 -9.55
N ARG A 638 53.36 3.92 -8.28
CA ARG A 638 54.36 3.03 -7.62
C ARG A 638 54.65 1.76 -8.43
N ALA A 639 53.64 1.14 -9.04
CA ALA A 639 53.82 -0.03 -9.89
C ALA A 639 54.65 0.27 -11.15
N VAL A 640 54.24 1.29 -11.94
CA VAL A 640 54.94 1.71 -13.16
C VAL A 640 56.38 2.14 -12.85
N LEU A 641 56.61 2.77 -11.70
CA LEU A 641 57.95 3.16 -11.25
C LEU A 641 58.82 1.95 -10.89
N VAL A 642 58.27 0.98 -10.14
CA VAL A 642 58.96 -0.28 -9.77
C VAL A 642 59.32 -1.10 -11.02
N ASP A 643 58.38 -1.30 -11.94
CA ASP A 643 58.62 -2.15 -13.11
C ASP A 643 59.50 -1.44 -14.16
N GLY A 644 59.41 -0.11 -14.29
CA GLY A 644 60.33 0.68 -15.10
C GLY A 644 61.78 0.62 -14.58
N LEU A 645 61.98 0.73 -13.27
CA LEU A 645 63.29 0.57 -12.63
C LEU A 645 63.85 -0.86 -12.81
N ARG A 646 63.00 -1.89 -12.69
CA ARG A 646 63.38 -3.29 -12.99
C ARG A 646 63.81 -3.48 -14.44
N ALA A 647 63.06 -2.93 -15.40
CA ALA A 647 63.43 -2.96 -16.82
C ALA A 647 64.73 -2.19 -17.13
N MET A 648 65.14 -1.25 -16.27
CA MET A 648 66.44 -0.58 -16.36
C MET A 648 67.59 -1.36 -15.71
N GLY A 649 67.31 -2.34 -14.85
CA GLY A 649 68.30 -3.19 -14.17
C GLY A 649 68.37 -3.04 -12.65
N TYR A 650 67.49 -2.22 -12.04
CA TYR A 650 67.47 -1.96 -10.61
C TYR A 650 66.49 -2.88 -9.85
N ALA A 651 66.71 -3.08 -8.55
CA ALA A 651 65.87 -3.94 -7.70
C ALA A 651 65.11 -3.13 -6.60
N PRO A 652 64.11 -2.31 -6.97
CA PRO A 652 63.36 -1.51 -6.01
C PRO A 652 62.38 -2.35 -5.17
N VAL A 653 62.18 -1.90 -3.92
CA VAL A 653 61.12 -2.34 -3.01
C VAL A 653 60.09 -1.20 -2.88
N ALA A 654 58.83 -1.52 -2.60
CA ALA A 654 57.76 -0.54 -2.47
C ALA A 654 57.56 -0.14 -0.99
N GLU A 655 57.55 1.16 -0.69
CA GLU A 655 57.32 1.72 0.67
C GLU A 655 55.86 2.22 0.87
N SER A 656 55.44 2.43 2.12
CA SER A 656 54.16 3.01 2.60
C SER A 656 54.19 4.53 2.71
N LEU A 657 53.04 5.12 3.08
CA LEU A 657 52.95 6.49 3.55
C LEU A 657 53.68 6.72 4.88
N ASP A 658 53.74 5.72 5.76
CA ASP A 658 54.47 5.75 7.04
C ASP A 658 55.93 5.23 6.94
N GLY A 659 56.39 4.84 5.75
CA GLY A 659 57.72 4.26 5.53
C GLY A 659 57.80 2.72 5.58
N ASP A 660 56.80 2.02 6.11
CA ASP A 660 56.64 0.56 6.03
C ASP A 660 56.17 0.13 4.61
N VAL A 661 55.10 -0.69 4.45
CA VAL A 661 54.46 -0.94 3.13
C VAL A 661 52.92 -0.90 3.23
N ILE A 662 52.21 -0.16 2.34
CA ILE A 662 50.74 -0.12 1.99
C ILE A 662 50.19 1.33 1.71
N VAL A 663 48.86 1.64 1.76
CA VAL A 663 48.05 2.64 0.97
C VAL A 663 46.63 2.82 1.62
N SER A 664 45.83 3.92 1.60
CA SER A 664 45.98 5.39 1.31
C SER A 664 44.87 6.30 1.95
N GLN A 665 43.94 6.94 1.21
CA GLN A 665 43.02 8.03 1.67
C GLN A 665 41.61 8.08 0.99
N LEU A 666 40.78 9.10 1.32
CA LEU A 666 39.31 9.20 1.17
C LEU A 666 38.84 10.42 0.34
N ASP A 667 37.62 10.38 -0.22
CA ASP A 667 36.98 11.41 -1.06
C ASP A 667 35.47 11.60 -0.71
N ALA A 668 34.81 12.65 -1.22
CA ALA A 668 33.39 12.94 -0.90
C ALA A 668 32.41 11.93 -1.54
N ARG A 669 31.38 11.49 -0.80
CA ARG A 669 30.66 10.24 -1.09
C ARG A 669 29.26 10.40 -1.70
N ARG A 670 28.93 9.48 -2.61
CA ARG A 670 27.62 9.19 -3.21
C ARG A 670 27.50 7.66 -3.32
N ALA A 671 26.30 7.12 -3.20
CA ALA A 671 26.06 5.71 -3.52
C ALA A 671 25.99 5.53 -5.05
N GLU A 672 26.46 4.39 -5.57
CA GLU A 672 26.17 4.01 -6.95
C GLU A 672 24.65 3.84 -7.12
N GLY A 673 24.11 4.39 -8.21
CA GLY A 673 22.69 4.77 -8.26
C GLY A 673 21.72 3.59 -8.30
N ALA A 674 20.89 3.46 -7.26
CA ALA A 674 19.58 2.83 -7.44
C ALA A 674 18.75 3.68 -8.43
N PRO A 675 17.95 3.07 -9.32
CA PRO A 675 17.07 3.83 -10.21
C PRO A 675 16.04 4.63 -9.38
N PRO A 676 15.69 5.85 -9.81
CA PRO A 676 14.72 6.67 -9.08
C PRO A 676 13.38 5.94 -8.94
N ALA A 677 12.75 6.05 -7.78
CA ALA A 677 11.40 5.54 -7.57
C ALA A 677 10.46 6.16 -8.60
N ARG A 678 9.83 5.34 -9.45
CA ARG A 678 8.84 5.84 -10.41
C ARG A 678 7.72 6.54 -9.63
N PRO A 679 7.29 7.75 -10.02
CA PRO A 679 6.16 8.39 -9.39
C PRO A 679 4.94 7.46 -9.53
N VAL A 680 4.35 7.09 -8.38
CA VAL A 680 3.18 6.23 -8.35
C VAL A 680 1.97 7.09 -8.67
N THR A 681 1.57 7.11 -9.94
CA THR A 681 0.35 7.80 -10.38
C THR A 681 -0.83 7.32 -9.54
N LEU A 682 -1.50 8.25 -8.85
CA LEU A 682 -2.71 7.97 -8.08
C LEU A 682 -3.90 7.85 -9.04
N VAL A 683 -3.93 6.77 -9.83
CA VAL A 683 -5.01 6.51 -10.80
C VAL A 683 -6.28 6.14 -10.04
N ASN A 684 -7.16 7.14 -9.87
CA ASN A 684 -8.47 6.97 -9.26
C ASN A 684 -9.47 6.46 -10.31
N GLY A 685 -9.78 5.16 -10.26
CA GLY A 685 -10.81 4.53 -11.09
C GLY A 685 -10.35 4.13 -12.50
N LEU A 686 -11.32 3.71 -13.33
CA LEU A 686 -11.16 3.54 -14.78
C LEU A 686 -11.75 4.76 -15.49
N ASP A 687 -11.17 5.10 -16.64
CA ASP A 687 -11.70 6.16 -17.50
C ASP A 687 -13.09 5.79 -18.04
N ARG A 688 -13.98 6.79 -18.19
CA ARG A 688 -15.36 6.61 -18.68
C ARG A 688 -15.40 5.99 -20.08
N ASP A 689 -14.43 6.32 -20.92
CA ASP A 689 -14.31 5.74 -22.27
C ASP A 689 -13.89 4.27 -22.22
N VAL A 690 -13.01 3.90 -21.28
CA VAL A 690 -12.60 2.50 -21.05
C VAL A 690 -13.76 1.69 -20.47
N ILE A 691 -14.52 2.25 -19.54
CA ILE A 691 -15.75 1.63 -18.98
C ILE A 691 -16.78 1.40 -20.10
N THR A 692 -17.01 2.42 -20.94
CA THR A 692 -17.97 2.34 -22.07
C THR A 692 -17.53 1.31 -23.12
N ALA A 693 -16.24 1.24 -23.43
CA ALA A 693 -15.68 0.21 -24.33
C ALA A 693 -15.82 -1.20 -23.74
N ALA A 694 -15.59 -1.37 -22.43
CA ALA A 694 -15.74 -2.65 -21.74
C ALA A 694 -17.19 -3.15 -21.76
N VAL A 695 -18.17 -2.32 -21.41
CA VAL A 695 -19.60 -2.67 -21.46
C VAL A 695 -20.02 -3.05 -22.89
N ARG A 696 -19.61 -2.26 -23.90
CA ARG A 696 -19.89 -2.56 -25.31
C ARG A 696 -19.29 -3.91 -25.77
N ALA A 697 -18.09 -4.25 -25.31
CA ALA A 697 -17.46 -5.54 -25.61
C ALA A 697 -18.21 -6.71 -24.95
N ILE A 698 -18.62 -6.56 -23.69
CA ILE A 698 -19.42 -7.56 -22.95
C ILE A 698 -20.76 -7.80 -23.67
N ARG A 699 -21.46 -6.75 -24.09
CA ARG A 699 -22.73 -6.86 -24.85
C ARG A 699 -22.57 -7.54 -26.20
N ALA A 700 -21.57 -7.13 -26.99
CA ALA A 700 -21.30 -7.75 -28.29
C ALA A 700 -20.96 -9.24 -28.14
N GLY A 701 -20.19 -9.59 -27.11
CA GLY A 701 -19.83 -10.96 -26.79
C GLY A 701 -21.00 -11.80 -26.26
N ASP A 702 -21.90 -11.22 -25.45
CA ASP A 702 -23.10 -11.91 -24.96
C ASP A 702 -24.13 -12.14 -26.07
N ALA A 703 -24.33 -11.17 -26.97
CA ALA A 703 -25.13 -11.38 -28.18
C ALA A 703 -24.54 -12.48 -29.07
N ALA A 704 -23.20 -12.51 -29.24
CA ALA A 704 -22.50 -13.58 -29.96
C ALA A 704 -22.40 -14.92 -29.19
N HIS A 705 -22.80 -14.95 -27.92
CA HIS A 705 -22.97 -16.15 -27.12
C HIS A 705 -24.40 -16.70 -27.31
N GLN A 706 -25.42 -15.85 -27.11
CA GLN A 706 -26.84 -16.18 -27.31
C GLN A 706 -27.17 -16.59 -28.76
N ALA A 707 -26.47 -16.03 -29.76
CA ALA A 707 -26.68 -16.38 -31.17
C ALA A 707 -26.20 -17.80 -31.55
N ARG A 708 -25.57 -18.54 -30.63
CA ARG A 708 -25.14 -19.93 -30.86
C ARG A 708 -26.32 -20.86 -30.66
N ARG A 709 -26.58 -21.71 -31.66
CA ARG A 709 -27.64 -22.72 -31.61
C ARG A 709 -27.42 -23.69 -30.43
N PRO A 710 -28.50 -24.24 -29.83
CA PRO A 710 -28.39 -25.24 -28.76
C PRO A 710 -27.63 -26.49 -29.25
N PRO A 711 -26.99 -27.24 -28.33
CA PRO A 711 -26.19 -28.40 -28.68
C PRO A 711 -27.03 -29.49 -29.37
N VAL A 712 -26.49 -30.03 -30.46
CA VAL A 712 -27.12 -31.11 -31.24
C VAL A 712 -26.73 -32.46 -30.64
N GLU A 713 -27.70 -33.38 -30.50
CA GLU A 713 -27.40 -34.75 -30.07
C GLU A 713 -26.54 -35.48 -31.12
N SER A 714 -25.49 -36.18 -30.67
CA SER A 714 -24.68 -37.02 -31.56
C SER A 714 -25.53 -38.12 -32.21
N PRO A 715 -25.45 -38.34 -33.54
CA PRO A 715 -26.15 -39.42 -34.22
C PRO A 715 -25.92 -40.79 -33.57
N GLY A 716 -27.02 -41.49 -33.27
CA GLY A 716 -27.00 -42.84 -32.74
C GLY A 716 -26.54 -43.84 -33.81
N GLY A 717 -25.23 -44.12 -33.85
CA GLY A 717 -24.65 -44.97 -34.88
C GLY A 717 -23.25 -45.49 -34.52
N GLN A 718 -22.69 -46.32 -35.41
CA GLN A 718 -21.37 -46.90 -35.22
C GLN A 718 -20.28 -45.82 -35.39
N VAL A 719 -19.46 -45.62 -34.35
CA VAL A 719 -18.46 -44.53 -34.29
C VAL A 719 -17.52 -44.57 -35.51
N PRO A 720 -17.30 -43.44 -36.22
CA PRO A 720 -16.47 -43.41 -37.42
C PRO A 720 -15.08 -44.02 -37.24
N ARG A 721 -14.70 -44.88 -38.21
CA ARG A 721 -13.38 -45.51 -38.30
C ARG A 721 -12.83 -45.34 -39.71
N SER A 722 -11.65 -44.71 -39.84
CA SER A 722 -11.05 -44.36 -41.12
C SER A 722 -9.52 -44.43 -41.03
N PRO A 723 -8.79 -44.81 -42.09
CA PRO A 723 -7.33 -44.72 -42.11
C PRO A 723 -6.86 -43.30 -41.81
N ALA A 724 -5.78 -43.16 -41.03
CA ALA A 724 -5.33 -41.86 -40.52
C ALA A 724 -5.07 -40.81 -41.62
N THR A 725 -4.61 -41.23 -42.80
CA THR A 725 -4.44 -40.36 -43.97
C THR A 725 -5.75 -39.83 -44.54
N ALA A 726 -6.80 -40.66 -44.58
CA ALA A 726 -8.15 -40.24 -44.99
C ALA A 726 -8.77 -39.28 -43.96
N THR A 727 -8.63 -39.58 -42.67
CA THR A 727 -9.02 -38.70 -41.54
C THR A 727 -8.40 -37.30 -41.67
N ILE A 728 -7.08 -37.23 -41.90
CA ILE A 728 -6.36 -35.95 -42.03
C ILE A 728 -6.81 -35.17 -43.26
N ASN A 729 -6.99 -35.84 -44.42
CA ASN A 729 -7.45 -35.20 -45.65
C ASN A 729 -8.89 -34.66 -45.52
N ALA A 730 -9.79 -35.41 -44.90
CA ALA A 730 -11.17 -34.98 -44.64
C ALA A 730 -11.21 -33.74 -43.73
N LEU A 731 -10.42 -33.72 -42.65
CA LEU A 731 -10.31 -32.54 -41.78
C LEU A 731 -9.74 -31.32 -42.50
N GLN A 732 -8.73 -31.49 -43.36
CA GLN A 732 -8.20 -30.40 -44.20
C GLN A 732 -9.19 -29.90 -45.26
N GLN A 733 -10.05 -30.78 -45.78
CA GLN A 733 -11.14 -30.39 -46.69
C GLN A 733 -12.20 -29.57 -45.95
N ALA A 734 -12.68 -30.07 -44.82
CA ALA A 734 -13.66 -29.40 -43.97
C ALA A 734 -13.19 -28.01 -43.52
N ILE A 735 -11.93 -27.86 -43.05
CA ILE A 735 -11.32 -26.56 -42.69
C ILE A 735 -11.34 -25.56 -43.86
N ARG A 736 -11.12 -26.03 -45.10
CA ARG A 736 -11.12 -25.16 -46.30
C ARG A 736 -12.53 -24.80 -46.79
N GLN A 737 -13.54 -25.56 -46.39
CA GLN A 737 -14.92 -25.40 -46.85
C GLN A 737 -15.86 -24.83 -45.78
N GLY A 738 -15.43 -24.72 -44.52
CA GLY A 738 -16.32 -24.43 -43.39
C GLY A 738 -17.29 -25.58 -43.08
N GLY A 739 -16.92 -26.81 -43.45
CA GLY A 739 -17.80 -27.98 -43.39
C GLY A 739 -17.84 -28.63 -42.00
N ARG A 740 -19.04 -29.04 -41.56
CA ARG A 740 -19.22 -29.77 -40.29
C ARG A 740 -18.87 -31.24 -40.44
N VAL A 741 -18.19 -31.81 -39.44
CA VAL A 741 -17.71 -33.19 -39.46
C VAL A 741 -18.08 -33.96 -38.20
N TRP A 742 -18.53 -35.20 -38.39
CA TRP A 742 -18.74 -36.15 -37.31
C TRP A 742 -17.48 -36.99 -37.15
N ILE A 743 -16.89 -36.96 -35.95
CA ILE A 743 -15.65 -37.68 -35.64
C ILE A 743 -15.89 -38.75 -34.57
N GLY A 744 -15.10 -39.81 -34.65
CA GLY A 744 -14.87 -40.69 -33.50
C GLY A 744 -13.64 -40.22 -32.71
N TYR A 745 -13.73 -40.17 -31.38
CA TYR A 745 -12.65 -39.70 -30.51
C TYR A 745 -12.48 -40.58 -29.25
N LEU A 746 -11.25 -41.03 -29.02
CA LEU A 746 -10.84 -41.79 -27.83
C LEU A 746 -10.51 -40.84 -26.67
N ASP A 747 -11.25 -40.95 -25.57
CA ASP A 747 -11.06 -40.15 -24.36
C ASP A 747 -9.82 -40.60 -23.53
N ASN A 748 -9.58 -39.97 -22.38
CA ASN A 748 -8.40 -40.26 -21.55
C ASN A 748 -8.49 -41.63 -20.83
N GLN A 749 -9.64 -42.30 -20.88
CA GLN A 749 -9.90 -43.62 -20.29
C GLN A 749 -9.99 -44.71 -21.37
N GLY A 750 -9.77 -44.35 -22.64
CA GLY A 750 -9.82 -45.26 -23.79
C GLY A 750 -11.23 -45.53 -24.33
N GLN A 751 -12.25 -44.82 -23.85
CA GLN A 751 -13.61 -44.96 -24.40
C GLN A 751 -13.77 -44.19 -25.70
N ALA A 752 -14.38 -44.84 -26.70
CA ALA A 752 -14.68 -44.24 -28.00
C ALA A 752 -16.01 -43.47 -27.93
N THR A 753 -15.92 -42.14 -27.99
CA THR A 753 -17.07 -41.24 -28.06
C THR A 753 -17.22 -40.68 -29.48
N SER A 754 -18.41 -40.20 -29.86
CA SER A 754 -18.62 -39.49 -31.12
C SER A 754 -18.93 -38.01 -30.88
N ARG A 755 -18.45 -37.14 -31.77
CA ARG A 755 -18.56 -35.67 -31.67
C ARG A 755 -18.89 -35.07 -33.03
N ILE A 756 -19.83 -34.13 -33.09
CA ILE A 756 -19.96 -33.22 -34.24
C ILE A 756 -19.08 -32.00 -33.97
N LEU A 757 -18.18 -31.70 -34.91
CA LEU A 757 -17.21 -30.63 -34.82
C LEU A 757 -17.30 -29.69 -36.04
N GLU A 758 -17.11 -28.40 -35.80
CA GLU A 758 -16.75 -27.42 -36.84
C GLU A 758 -15.23 -27.17 -36.77
N PRO A 759 -14.42 -27.67 -37.73
CA PRO A 759 -12.97 -27.69 -37.62
C PRO A 759 -12.37 -26.36 -38.14
N ALA A 760 -11.70 -25.62 -37.26
CA ALA A 760 -11.22 -24.27 -37.56
C ALA A 760 -9.75 -24.22 -38.01
N ARG A 761 -8.86 -25.01 -37.39
CA ARG A 761 -7.41 -25.04 -37.72
C ARG A 761 -6.78 -26.34 -37.23
N MET A 762 -5.76 -26.83 -37.94
CA MET A 762 -5.07 -28.08 -37.60
C MET A 762 -3.55 -27.91 -37.68
N GLU A 763 -2.86 -27.97 -36.53
CA GLU A 763 -1.41 -27.71 -36.42
C GLU A 763 -0.76 -28.53 -35.30
N GLY A 764 0.54 -28.85 -35.46
CA GLY A 764 1.34 -29.48 -34.42
C GLY A 764 0.84 -30.84 -33.92
N GLY A 765 0.08 -31.57 -34.73
CA GLY A 765 -0.57 -32.84 -34.35
C GLY A 765 -1.94 -32.71 -33.66
N TYR A 766 -2.52 -31.50 -33.64
CA TYR A 766 -3.83 -31.22 -33.04
C TYR A 766 -4.80 -30.57 -34.02
N LEU A 767 -6.08 -30.86 -33.85
CA LEU A 767 -7.22 -30.14 -34.42
C LEU A 767 -7.79 -29.19 -33.36
N THR A 768 -7.97 -27.91 -33.70
CA THR A 768 -8.78 -26.96 -32.93
C THR A 768 -10.12 -26.80 -33.64
N ALA A 769 -11.20 -27.09 -32.92
CA ALA A 769 -12.56 -27.13 -33.47
C ALA A 769 -13.59 -26.66 -32.45
N TYR A 770 -14.73 -26.15 -32.92
CA TYR A 770 -15.90 -25.98 -32.08
C TYR A 770 -16.61 -27.33 -31.92
N ASP A 771 -16.86 -27.78 -30.70
CA ASP A 771 -17.59 -29.02 -30.41
C ASP A 771 -19.08 -28.70 -30.23
N GLU A 772 -19.90 -28.98 -31.24
CA GLU A 772 -21.35 -28.72 -31.21
C GLU A 772 -22.04 -29.52 -30.10
N THR A 773 -21.49 -30.68 -29.72
CA THR A 773 -22.04 -31.55 -28.66
C THR A 773 -21.76 -31.01 -27.24
N ARG A 774 -20.96 -29.94 -27.13
CA ARG A 774 -20.57 -29.27 -25.87
C ARG A 774 -20.62 -27.75 -25.93
N ALA A 775 -21.10 -27.17 -27.04
CA ALA A 775 -21.13 -25.73 -27.32
C ALA A 775 -19.81 -24.97 -27.06
N ALA A 776 -18.65 -25.64 -27.20
CA ALA A 776 -17.37 -25.10 -26.72
C ALA A 776 -16.18 -25.46 -27.63
N VAL A 777 -15.26 -24.51 -27.82
CA VAL A 777 -14.03 -24.73 -28.60
C VAL A 777 -13.09 -25.67 -27.84
N HIS A 778 -12.72 -26.78 -28.46
CA HIS A 778 -11.86 -27.82 -27.92
C HIS A 778 -10.67 -28.11 -28.85
N ARG A 779 -9.60 -28.65 -28.26
CA ARG A 779 -8.37 -29.05 -28.97
C ARG A 779 -8.20 -30.57 -28.88
N PHE A 780 -8.42 -31.26 -29.99
CA PHE A 780 -8.37 -32.70 -30.11
C PHE A 780 -7.00 -33.14 -30.67
N ALA A 781 -6.37 -34.16 -30.08
CA ALA A 781 -5.13 -34.70 -30.62
C ALA A 781 -5.44 -35.64 -31.79
N LEU A 782 -4.81 -35.43 -32.96
CA LEU A 782 -5.17 -36.14 -34.20
C LEU A 782 -5.01 -37.66 -34.09
N HIS A 783 -4.00 -38.13 -33.34
CA HIS A 783 -3.74 -39.56 -33.12
C HIS A 783 -4.81 -40.27 -32.27
N ARG A 784 -5.83 -39.54 -31.77
CA ARG A 784 -6.96 -40.05 -30.98
C ARG A 784 -8.30 -39.94 -31.71
N ILE A 785 -8.29 -39.39 -32.93
CA ILE A 785 -9.44 -39.37 -33.83
C ILE A 785 -9.47 -40.70 -34.59
N THR A 786 -10.49 -41.54 -34.35
CA THR A 786 -10.57 -42.89 -34.92
C THR A 786 -11.02 -42.91 -36.39
N GLY A 787 -11.73 -41.86 -36.81
CA GLY A 787 -12.31 -41.70 -38.13
C GLY A 787 -13.14 -40.44 -38.21
N VAL A 788 -13.49 -40.04 -39.43
CA VAL A 788 -14.21 -38.80 -39.74
C VAL A 788 -15.22 -39.07 -40.85
N SER A 789 -16.37 -38.40 -40.80
CA SER A 789 -17.37 -38.37 -41.86
C SER A 789 -17.97 -36.97 -41.95
N GLU A 790 -18.29 -36.49 -43.15
CA GLU A 790 -18.95 -35.20 -43.34
C GLU A 790 -20.40 -35.30 -42.83
N VAL A 791 -20.90 -34.26 -42.16
CA VAL A 791 -22.32 -34.15 -41.79
C VAL A 791 -23.05 -33.47 -42.94
N SER A 792 -23.80 -34.23 -43.72
CA SER A 792 -24.67 -33.67 -44.75
C SER A 792 -25.89 -33.00 -44.10
N ASP A 793 -26.10 -31.71 -44.37
CA ASP A 793 -27.29 -30.96 -43.93
C ASP A 793 -28.54 -31.52 -44.64
N GLY A 794 -29.28 -32.41 -43.97
CA GLY A 794 -30.48 -33.03 -44.50
C GLY A 794 -31.33 -33.67 -43.40
N GLY A 795 -32.39 -32.96 -42.99
CA GLY A 795 -33.30 -33.32 -41.90
C GLY A 795 -33.60 -32.11 -41.02
#